data_AF-A0A1F9Y7L7-F1
#
_entry.id   AF-A0A1F9Y7L7-F1
#
_cell.length_a   1.000
_cell.length_b   1.000
_cell.length_c   1.000
_cell.angle_alpha   90.00
_cell.angle_beta   90.00
_cell.angle_gamma   90.00
#
_symmetry.space_group_name_H-M   'P 1'
#
loop_
_entity.id
_entity.type
_entity.pdbx_description
1 polymer ?
#
loop_
_entity_poly.entity_id
_entity_poly.type
_entity_poly.pdbx_seq_one_letter_code
_entity_poly.pdbx_strand_id
1 'polypeptide(L)'
;MLKQCLIILIIAFLRVAGQDAKPGLGKIVPGSTTPTAGGAIPAPSNATYNQGALSKGDVTPSSGYLGFSQDLFNLTAGSGFNVQIGIDYSNAGVYQQVRQDNQIAPTGILGLGWSFSNMQIMVNHHGTKDFKDDQWYFQDGSGSVHPMAYGQDHTTLFIQGLLNYKVSYITNVAGNLIVGWEIIQPDGTKLLFGDYEVTGNNNALGVTFSSAGVVGLFDASSEPFYDRWFVAKMEHYDGQHWCNFEYFNREQGDAVVTGEQLGNNGTAIQGLVATNCVYLNEIVSSNGDKVVFEYGDKEPYEYADPTPLSTEPDCFIDPLEKKFLSAIRLHINGQYFQKYEFTYNTDADWMNITKSGTEVNAYRKRILTAITAKGSDGHVLTPPTQFTYVTSFTGDVADPGFGSLKSVKSSSGLVTEYTYSKQENVYPIYTDRKSEDEGNLSDLAGLDPTMDRRSQILSGAGFLVVNKKLTDGSWEPHFYAQIDSGFRPIMDYLNEANEKQANAFAGLAMSRLSRVLVYGDRLVIMRDSVTDNVERLNTYVYRLQNGQFYLEWSRCGATNGLYLHSDLQISGNLMLHSWNEEGKKSVRVFLYNPSLSSPWSTSVDQAIWSSDDELVSEQCVLTENGLLLKNGLSVSYRVLKNSGGVPVLDATLQTLALPTGFSGVYDIQFITGGIAVKTICSDATSSYRGKYTYIFYQFTGTEYVQKKMLTDYSSILSAGAGFINALGRIFCGQNWFAVYEDIAYCTGPQK
;
A
#
# COMPACT_ATOMS: atom_id res chain seq x y z
N MET A 1 17.07 -48.19 -41.73
CA MET A 1 17.62 -46.83 -41.52
C MET A 1 17.65 -46.61 -40.00
N LEU A 2 18.71 -46.99 -39.26
CA LEU A 2 19.93 -46.21 -38.92
C LEU A 2 19.57 -44.80 -38.38
N LYS A 3 19.93 -44.34 -37.16
CA LYS A 3 21.13 -44.57 -36.32
C LYS A 3 20.93 -44.15 -34.85
N GLN A 4 21.71 -44.79 -33.97
CA GLN A 4 22.08 -44.44 -32.59
C GLN A 4 23.17 -43.34 -32.52
N CYS A 5 23.36 -42.74 -31.33
CA CYS A 5 24.63 -42.41 -30.59
C CYS A 5 24.19 -41.69 -29.28
N LEU A 6 24.44 -42.10 -28.02
CA LEU A 6 25.65 -42.45 -27.24
C LEU A 6 26.70 -41.33 -27.14
N ILE A 7 26.94 -40.83 -25.91
CA ILE A 7 28.28 -40.56 -25.30
C ILE A 7 28.15 -40.61 -23.77
N ILE A 8 29.13 -41.26 -23.15
CA ILE A 8 29.41 -41.47 -21.72
C ILE A 8 30.64 -40.61 -21.35
N LEU A 9 30.73 -40.06 -20.13
CA LEU A 9 32.00 -39.96 -19.39
C LEU A 9 31.78 -39.96 -17.86
N ILE A 10 32.72 -40.59 -17.15
CA ILE A 10 32.70 -41.04 -15.73
C ILE A 10 33.87 -40.37 -14.96
N ILE A 11 33.81 -40.45 -13.61
CA ILE A 11 34.92 -40.54 -12.60
C ILE A 11 35.19 -39.23 -11.82
N ALA A 12 35.41 -39.15 -10.49
CA ALA A 12 35.19 -39.97 -9.28
C ALA A 12 35.72 -39.21 -8.02
N PHE A 13 35.19 -39.56 -6.82
CA PHE A 13 35.81 -39.63 -5.47
C PHE A 13 36.57 -38.45 -4.80
N LEU A 14 36.13 -38.08 -3.57
CA LEU A 14 36.91 -38.20 -2.31
C LEU A 14 36.06 -37.92 -1.04
N ARG A 15 36.13 -38.84 -0.06
CA ARG A 15 35.75 -38.69 1.36
C ARG A 15 36.86 -37.93 2.11
N VAL A 16 36.55 -37.22 3.21
CA VAL A 16 37.23 -37.31 4.53
C VAL A 16 36.29 -36.74 5.63
N ALA A 17 36.31 -37.40 6.79
CA ALA A 17 35.58 -37.11 8.02
C ALA A 17 36.24 -36.03 8.90
N GLY A 18 35.48 -35.46 9.84
CA GLY A 18 36.00 -34.66 10.95
C GLY A 18 35.04 -34.63 12.13
N GLN A 19 35.42 -35.31 13.21
CA GLN A 19 34.72 -35.46 14.50
C GLN A 19 35.04 -34.32 15.48
N ASP A 20 34.09 -34.12 16.41
CA ASP A 20 34.21 -33.77 17.84
C ASP A 20 34.84 -32.43 18.30
N ALA A 21 34.05 -31.62 19.04
CA ALA A 21 34.26 -31.38 20.49
C ALA A 21 33.24 -30.37 21.09
N LYS A 22 32.46 -30.81 22.08
CA LYS A 22 32.04 -30.04 23.28
C LYS A 22 33.19 -30.15 24.30
N PRO A 23 33.44 -29.23 25.27
CA PRO A 23 32.48 -28.83 26.33
C PRO A 23 32.68 -27.43 26.98
N GLY A 24 31.81 -27.06 27.92
CA GLY A 24 32.08 -25.95 28.85
C GLY A 24 30.89 -25.49 29.69
N LEU A 25 30.65 -26.15 30.83
CA LEU A 25 29.71 -25.76 31.89
C LEU A 25 30.26 -24.57 32.70
N GLY A 26 29.37 -23.63 33.05
CA GLY A 26 29.61 -22.62 34.09
C GLY A 26 28.30 -22.18 34.75
N LYS A 27 28.05 -22.68 35.97
CA LYS A 27 26.98 -22.24 36.90
C LYS A 27 27.46 -21.00 37.66
N ILE A 28 26.63 -19.95 37.78
CA ILE A 28 26.45 -19.11 39.00
C ILE A 28 24.99 -18.59 39.04
N VAL A 29 24.38 -18.60 40.22
CA VAL A 29 23.05 -18.07 40.65
C VAL A 29 23.29 -17.45 42.04
N PRO A 30 22.47 -16.54 42.64
CA PRO A 30 21.49 -15.55 42.15
C PRO A 30 21.76 -14.10 42.66
N GLY A 31 21.07 -13.11 42.10
CA GLY A 31 20.88 -11.80 42.72
C GLY A 31 19.62 -11.12 42.17
N SER A 32 18.66 -10.83 43.05
CA SER A 32 17.33 -10.32 42.69
C SER A 32 17.36 -8.82 42.41
N THR A 33 16.80 -8.38 41.28
CA THR A 33 16.12 -7.08 41.13
C THR A 33 15.06 -7.18 40.03
N THR A 34 13.89 -6.61 40.32
CA THR A 34 12.67 -6.43 39.50
C THR A 34 12.90 -6.32 37.98
N PRO A 35 12.17 -7.06 37.12
CA PRO A 35 12.26 -6.87 35.68
C PRO A 35 11.36 -5.71 35.22
N THR A 36 12.03 -4.66 34.74
CA THR A 36 11.47 -3.63 33.86
C THR A 36 11.02 -4.29 32.55
N ALA A 37 9.77 -4.04 32.14
CA ALA A 37 9.19 -4.58 30.91
C ALA A 37 9.80 -3.91 29.67
N GLY A 38 10.79 -4.56 29.08
CA GLY A 38 11.39 -4.20 27.79
C GLY A 38 11.29 -5.38 26.84
N GLY A 39 10.13 -5.58 26.21
CA GLY A 39 9.90 -6.65 25.24
C GLY A 39 9.67 -6.06 23.84
N ALA A 40 10.74 -5.97 23.04
CA ALA A 40 10.62 -5.60 21.63
C ALA A 40 9.77 -6.63 20.87
N ILE A 41 8.73 -6.18 20.18
CA ILE A 41 7.89 -7.06 19.36
C ILE A 41 8.63 -7.43 18.06
N PRO A 42 8.72 -8.71 17.65
CA PRO A 42 9.44 -9.11 16.44
C PRO A 42 8.73 -8.77 15.12
N ALA A 43 9.52 -8.45 14.10
CA ALA A 43 9.18 -8.29 12.67
C ALA A 43 8.57 -9.57 12.04
N PRO A 44 7.88 -9.47 10.89
CA PRO A 44 7.35 -10.63 10.15
C PRO A 44 8.45 -11.67 9.82
N SER A 45 8.01 -12.93 9.69
CA SER A 45 8.91 -14.08 9.56
C SER A 45 8.78 -14.78 8.21
N ASN A 46 9.91 -15.11 7.59
CA ASN A 46 9.95 -15.80 6.29
C ASN A 46 10.00 -17.32 6.47
N ALA A 47 9.19 -18.05 5.70
CA ALA A 47 9.28 -19.50 5.64
C ALA A 47 10.50 -19.95 4.82
N THR A 48 11.22 -20.96 5.30
CA THR A 48 12.26 -21.68 4.54
C THR A 48 11.87 -23.14 4.34
N TYR A 49 12.15 -23.67 3.14
CA TYR A 49 11.73 -25.01 2.69
C TYR A 49 12.81 -26.06 2.96
N ASN A 50 12.47 -27.12 3.71
CA ASN A 50 13.31 -28.30 3.92
C ASN A 50 12.59 -29.57 3.42
N GLN A 51 12.78 -29.93 2.13
CA GLN A 51 12.40 -31.19 1.46
C GLN A 51 11.01 -31.82 1.75
N GLY A 52 10.14 -31.93 0.74
CA GLY A 52 8.87 -32.66 0.79
C GLY A 52 8.10 -32.75 -0.54
N ALA A 53 6.85 -33.22 -0.51
CA ALA A 53 5.98 -33.52 -1.67
C ALA A 53 5.44 -32.30 -2.43
N LEU A 54 5.68 -31.10 -1.90
CA LEU A 54 5.10 -29.85 -2.37
C LEU A 54 6.10 -29.07 -3.20
N SER A 55 5.59 -28.30 -4.17
CA SER A 55 6.44 -27.55 -5.07
C SER A 55 7.10 -26.38 -4.33
N LYS A 56 8.30 -25.97 -4.77
CA LYS A 56 9.00 -24.78 -4.26
C LYS A 56 8.18 -23.47 -4.44
N GLY A 57 7.06 -23.51 -5.17
CA GLY A 57 6.17 -22.38 -5.44
C GLY A 57 5.34 -21.89 -4.25
N ASP A 58 5.32 -22.65 -3.15
CA ASP A 58 4.51 -22.35 -1.96
C ASP A 58 5.10 -21.24 -1.08
N VAL A 59 6.35 -20.83 -1.29
CA VAL A 59 6.92 -19.66 -0.60
C VAL A 59 7.19 -18.56 -1.61
N THR A 60 6.52 -17.42 -1.45
CA THR A 60 6.73 -16.25 -2.28
C THR A 60 8.15 -15.72 -2.03
N PRO A 61 9.09 -15.77 -3.01
CA PRO A 61 10.48 -15.46 -2.73
C PRO A 61 10.74 -14.00 -2.30
N SER A 62 9.88 -13.07 -2.72
CA SER A 62 10.02 -11.64 -2.42
C SER A 62 9.52 -11.25 -1.03
N SER A 63 8.46 -11.90 -0.53
CA SER A 63 7.85 -11.58 0.77
C SER A 63 8.12 -12.63 1.85
N GLY A 64 8.61 -13.80 1.47
CA GLY A 64 8.78 -14.95 2.37
C GLY A 64 7.47 -15.54 2.90
N TYR A 65 6.32 -15.12 2.36
CA TYR A 65 5.02 -15.66 2.75
C TYR A 65 4.84 -17.08 2.22
N LEU A 66 4.35 -17.95 3.09
CA LEU A 66 3.90 -19.29 2.79
C LEU A 66 2.46 -19.22 2.29
N GLY A 67 2.23 -19.65 1.06
CA GLY A 67 0.95 -19.98 0.47
C GLY A 67 0.84 -21.49 0.25
N PHE A 68 -0.28 -22.11 0.60
CA PHE A 68 -0.54 -23.52 0.32
C PHE A 68 -1.96 -23.66 -0.21
N SER A 69 -2.16 -24.42 -1.28
CA SER A 69 -3.48 -24.64 -1.87
C SER A 69 -3.80 -26.14 -1.91
N GLN A 70 -5.04 -26.49 -1.63
CA GLN A 70 -5.54 -27.86 -1.70
C GLN A 70 -6.85 -27.90 -2.49
N ASP A 71 -6.77 -28.48 -3.68
CA ASP A 71 -7.94 -28.84 -4.46
C ASP A 71 -8.69 -30.00 -3.81
N LEU A 72 -10.00 -29.86 -3.71
CA LEU A 72 -10.88 -30.86 -3.10
C LEU A 72 -11.72 -31.54 -4.18
N PHE A 73 -12.51 -30.76 -4.92
CA PHE A 73 -13.38 -31.27 -5.97
C PHE A 73 -13.25 -30.44 -7.24
N ASN A 74 -13.62 -31.07 -8.36
CA ASN A 74 -13.87 -30.37 -9.60
C ASN A 74 -15.27 -30.75 -10.08
N LEU A 75 -16.21 -29.82 -9.97
CA LEU A 75 -17.59 -30.03 -10.39
C LEU A 75 -17.70 -29.71 -11.88
N THR A 76 -17.90 -30.72 -12.71
CA THR A 76 -18.03 -30.53 -14.16
C THR A 76 -19.48 -30.31 -14.54
N ALA A 77 -19.73 -29.29 -15.36
CA ALA A 77 -21.03 -29.07 -15.98
C ALA A 77 -21.13 -29.75 -17.35
N GLY A 78 -19.99 -30.12 -17.96
CA GLY A 78 -19.85 -30.63 -19.33
C GLY A 78 -19.02 -29.69 -20.22
N SER A 79 -18.63 -30.15 -21.41
CA SER A 79 -17.87 -29.37 -22.42
C SER A 79 -16.56 -28.72 -21.93
N GLY A 80 -15.96 -29.27 -20.88
CA GLY A 80 -14.77 -28.68 -20.24
C GLY A 80 -15.06 -27.49 -19.34
N PHE A 81 -16.32 -27.12 -19.13
CA PHE A 81 -16.74 -26.15 -18.14
C PHE A 81 -16.81 -26.79 -16.76
N ASN A 82 -16.03 -26.27 -15.82
CA ASN A 82 -15.84 -26.87 -14.52
C ASN A 82 -15.63 -25.82 -13.43
N VAL A 83 -16.16 -26.08 -12.25
CA VAL A 83 -15.94 -25.27 -11.04
C VAL A 83 -15.01 -26.04 -10.12
N GLN A 84 -13.80 -25.51 -9.94
CA GLN A 84 -12.82 -26.02 -9.01
C GLN A 84 -13.15 -25.56 -7.59
N ILE A 85 -13.21 -26.51 -6.67
CA ILE A 85 -13.46 -26.26 -5.25
C ILE A 85 -12.16 -26.58 -4.52
N GLY A 86 -11.49 -25.54 -4.05
CA GLY A 86 -10.24 -25.62 -3.32
C GLY A 86 -10.28 -24.77 -2.05
N ILE A 87 -9.26 -24.96 -1.23
CA ILE A 87 -8.99 -24.10 -0.07
C ILE A 87 -7.55 -23.62 -0.15
N ASP A 88 -7.31 -22.43 0.37
CA ASP A 88 -6.00 -21.80 0.36
C ASP A 88 -5.59 -21.44 1.78
N TYR A 89 -4.31 -21.55 2.05
CA TYR A 89 -3.67 -21.08 3.27
C TYR A 89 -2.69 -19.99 2.92
N SER A 90 -2.63 -18.94 3.73
CA SER A 90 -1.59 -17.91 3.69
C SER A 90 -1.15 -17.58 5.10
N ASN A 91 0.17 -17.52 5.32
CA ASN A 91 0.70 -17.03 6.60
C ASN A 91 0.77 -15.50 6.68
N ALA A 92 0.37 -14.77 5.62
CA ALA A 92 0.36 -13.32 5.63
C ALA A 92 -0.61 -12.79 6.70
N GLY A 93 -0.09 -12.09 7.70
CA GLY A 93 -0.90 -11.52 8.80
C GLY A 93 -1.26 -12.49 9.94
N VAL A 94 -0.98 -13.80 9.80
CA VAL A 94 -1.35 -14.81 10.80
C VAL A 94 -0.73 -14.53 12.17
N TYR A 95 0.54 -14.11 12.21
CA TYR A 95 1.23 -13.77 13.45
C TYR A 95 0.58 -12.59 14.19
N GLN A 96 -0.01 -11.63 13.47
CA GLN A 96 -0.75 -10.52 14.05
C GLN A 96 -2.14 -10.97 14.52
N GLN A 97 -2.86 -11.72 13.68
CA GLN A 97 -4.22 -12.19 13.96
C GLN A 97 -4.28 -13.05 15.25
N VAL A 98 -3.34 -13.97 15.43
CA VAL A 98 -3.28 -14.84 16.61
C VAL A 98 -3.01 -14.09 17.92
N ARG A 99 -2.45 -12.88 17.82
CA ARG A 99 -2.15 -11.98 18.96
C ARG A 99 -3.28 -11.00 19.26
N GLN A 100 -4.27 -10.93 18.38
CA GLN A 100 -5.41 -10.05 18.51
C GLN A 100 -6.61 -10.82 19.06
N ASP A 101 -7.46 -10.11 19.79
CA ASP A 101 -8.73 -10.64 20.27
C ASP A 101 -9.60 -11.08 19.09
N ASN A 102 -10.45 -12.09 19.28
CA ASN A 102 -11.47 -12.50 18.31
C ASN A 102 -12.49 -11.40 17.98
N GLN A 103 -12.58 -10.32 18.78
CA GLN A 103 -13.31 -9.11 18.41
C GLN A 103 -12.67 -8.37 17.23
N ILE A 104 -11.32 -8.39 17.13
CA ILE A 104 -10.56 -7.64 16.13
C ILE A 104 -10.19 -8.55 14.95
N ALA A 105 -9.85 -9.80 15.23
CA ALA A 105 -9.37 -10.75 14.23
C ALA A 105 -9.95 -12.16 14.48
N PRO A 106 -11.26 -12.36 14.34
CA PRO A 106 -11.84 -13.70 14.41
C PRO A 106 -11.26 -14.58 13.30
N THR A 107 -11.19 -15.89 13.51
CA THR A 107 -10.80 -16.82 12.44
C THR A 107 -11.93 -16.99 11.44
N GLY A 108 -11.60 -17.22 10.15
CA GLY A 108 -12.58 -17.55 9.11
C GLY A 108 -13.17 -18.96 9.23
N ILE A 109 -13.98 -19.38 8.25
CA ILE A 109 -14.72 -20.65 8.30
C ILE A 109 -13.82 -21.88 8.34
N LEU A 110 -12.56 -21.77 7.90
CA LEU A 110 -11.58 -22.86 7.91
C LEU A 110 -10.50 -22.67 9.01
N GLY A 111 -10.68 -21.71 9.90
CA GLY A 111 -9.72 -21.39 10.95
C GLY A 111 -8.63 -20.41 10.51
N LEU A 112 -7.62 -20.24 11.36
CA LEU A 112 -6.55 -19.25 11.22
C LEU A 112 -5.71 -19.47 9.95
N GLY A 113 -5.57 -18.43 9.14
CA GLY A 113 -4.75 -18.44 7.92
C GLY A 113 -5.34 -19.19 6.72
N TRP A 114 -6.42 -19.96 6.92
CA TRP A 114 -7.12 -20.65 5.84
C TRP A 114 -8.28 -19.82 5.30
N SER A 115 -8.44 -19.85 3.99
CA SER A 115 -9.50 -19.16 3.26
C SER A 115 -10.18 -20.11 2.28
N PHE A 116 -11.47 -19.87 2.10
CA PHE A 116 -12.26 -20.43 1.02
C PHE A 116 -12.78 -19.24 0.21
N SER A 117 -12.29 -19.04 -1.01
CA SER A 117 -12.70 -17.87 -1.77
C SER A 117 -14.10 -18.06 -2.34
N ASN A 118 -14.97 -17.12 -2.01
CA ASN A 118 -16.26 -16.95 -2.67
C ASN A 118 -16.18 -15.71 -3.55
N MET A 119 -16.51 -15.86 -4.84
CA MET A 119 -16.62 -14.71 -5.72
C MET A 119 -17.77 -13.81 -5.27
N GLN A 120 -17.49 -12.52 -5.15
CA GLN A 120 -18.47 -11.53 -4.74
C GLN A 120 -18.14 -10.14 -5.28
N ILE A 121 -19.15 -9.29 -5.33
CA ILE A 121 -19.00 -7.84 -5.48
C ILE A 121 -19.33 -7.22 -4.13
N MET A 122 -18.50 -6.29 -3.69
CA MET A 122 -18.64 -5.53 -2.45
C MET A 122 -18.69 -4.05 -2.77
N VAL A 123 -19.33 -3.27 -1.91
CA VAL A 123 -19.42 -1.82 -2.07
C VAL A 123 -19.19 -1.09 -0.75
N ASN A 124 -18.48 0.04 -0.84
CA ASN A 124 -18.46 1.05 0.19
C ASN A 124 -19.40 2.18 -0.25
N HIS A 125 -20.55 2.27 0.42
CA HIS A 125 -21.59 3.23 0.07
C HIS A 125 -21.32 4.68 0.50
N HIS A 126 -20.22 4.93 1.22
CA HIS A 126 -19.94 6.24 1.83
C HIS A 126 -21.11 6.79 2.68
N GLY A 127 -22.00 5.91 3.16
CA GLY A 127 -23.18 6.25 3.93
C GLY A 127 -24.34 6.85 3.13
N THR A 128 -24.33 6.78 1.79
CA THR A 128 -25.38 7.36 0.94
C THR A 128 -26.07 6.29 0.09
N LYS A 129 -27.28 6.60 -0.42
CA LYS A 129 -27.97 5.75 -1.41
C LYS A 129 -27.56 6.05 -2.85
N ASP A 130 -26.69 7.04 -3.09
CA ASP A 130 -26.31 7.46 -4.44
C ASP A 130 -25.14 6.60 -4.94
N PHE A 131 -25.42 5.62 -5.79
CA PHE A 131 -24.40 4.73 -6.37
C PHE A 131 -23.27 5.46 -7.15
N LYS A 132 -23.38 6.77 -7.39
CA LYS A 132 -22.34 7.57 -8.05
C LYS A 132 -21.14 7.87 -7.17
N ASP A 133 -21.30 7.92 -5.84
CA ASP A 133 -20.17 8.13 -4.92
C ASP A 133 -19.63 6.82 -4.34
N ASP A 134 -20.36 5.71 -4.50
CA ASP A 134 -19.96 4.36 -4.13
C ASP A 134 -18.60 3.92 -4.71
N GLN A 135 -17.83 3.21 -3.88
CA GLN A 135 -16.63 2.49 -4.30
C GLN A 135 -16.91 0.99 -4.37
N TRP A 136 -16.74 0.43 -5.57
CA TRP A 136 -17.07 -0.95 -5.90
C TRP A 136 -15.82 -1.82 -5.94
N TYR A 137 -15.94 -3.07 -5.52
CA TYR A 137 -14.84 -4.05 -5.49
C TYR A 137 -15.32 -5.40 -5.98
N PHE A 138 -14.53 -6.08 -6.81
CA PHE A 138 -14.76 -7.46 -7.24
C PHE A 138 -13.74 -8.39 -6.59
N GLN A 139 -14.21 -9.39 -5.85
CA GLN A 139 -13.38 -10.50 -5.38
C GLN A 139 -13.53 -11.69 -6.33
N ASP A 140 -12.41 -12.14 -6.89
CA ASP A 140 -12.39 -13.28 -7.81
C ASP A 140 -12.31 -14.64 -7.08
N GLY A 141 -12.32 -15.73 -7.86
CA GLY A 141 -12.27 -17.09 -7.35
C GLY A 141 -10.96 -17.44 -6.63
N SER A 142 -9.91 -16.62 -6.75
CA SER A 142 -8.65 -16.78 -6.01
C SER A 142 -8.61 -15.96 -4.71
N GLY A 143 -9.63 -15.13 -4.47
CA GLY A 143 -9.71 -14.25 -3.31
C GLY A 143 -9.03 -12.90 -3.53
N SER A 144 -8.52 -12.63 -4.73
CA SER A 144 -7.95 -11.33 -5.07
C SER A 144 -9.06 -10.30 -5.19
N VAL A 145 -8.88 -9.15 -4.54
CA VAL A 145 -9.84 -8.04 -4.54
C VAL A 145 -9.38 -6.96 -5.52
N HIS A 146 -10.22 -6.67 -6.50
CA HIS A 146 -9.96 -5.71 -7.57
C HIS A 146 -10.92 -4.52 -7.45
N PRO A 147 -10.43 -3.27 -7.35
CA PRO A 147 -11.29 -2.10 -7.40
C PRO A 147 -12.02 -2.02 -8.75
N MET A 148 -13.25 -1.54 -8.74
CA MET A 148 -14.02 -1.28 -9.96
C MET A 148 -14.21 0.23 -10.11
N ALA A 149 -14.07 0.73 -11.33
CA ALA A 149 -14.14 2.16 -11.63
C ALA A 149 -14.89 2.43 -12.92
N TYR A 150 -15.65 3.51 -12.94
CA TYR A 150 -16.31 3.96 -14.16
C TYR A 150 -15.27 4.47 -15.17
N GLY A 151 -15.51 4.17 -16.45
CA GLY A 151 -14.76 4.79 -17.54
C GLY A 151 -15.04 6.28 -17.67
N GLN A 152 -14.38 6.91 -18.64
CA GLN A 152 -14.58 8.32 -18.95
C GLN A 152 -16.02 8.66 -19.37
N ASP A 153 -16.79 7.67 -19.81
CA ASP A 153 -18.20 7.81 -20.18
C ASP A 153 -19.14 7.86 -18.96
N HIS A 154 -18.64 7.58 -17.75
CA HIS A 154 -19.41 7.45 -16.51
C HIS A 154 -20.60 6.48 -16.60
N THR A 155 -20.56 5.52 -17.52
CA THR A 155 -21.63 4.55 -17.73
C THR A 155 -21.10 3.12 -17.74
N THR A 156 -19.88 2.91 -18.22
CA THR A 156 -19.25 1.59 -18.27
C THR A 156 -18.37 1.40 -17.04
N LEU A 157 -18.61 0.34 -16.26
CA LEU A 157 -17.78 -0.03 -15.12
C LEU A 157 -16.69 -1.01 -15.56
N PHE A 158 -15.46 -0.78 -15.13
CA PHE A 158 -14.30 -1.62 -15.42
C PHE A 158 -13.72 -2.17 -14.13
N ILE A 159 -13.15 -3.38 -14.19
CA ILE A 159 -12.41 -3.98 -13.08
C ILE A 159 -10.92 -3.65 -13.26
N GLN A 160 -10.35 -2.88 -12.34
CA GLN A 160 -8.95 -2.46 -12.43
C GLN A 160 -8.02 -3.67 -12.36
N GLY A 161 -7.03 -3.73 -13.24
CA GLY A 161 -6.08 -4.85 -13.32
C GLY A 161 -6.57 -6.04 -14.16
N LEU A 162 -7.87 -6.13 -14.50
CA LEU A 162 -8.42 -7.20 -15.32
C LEU A 162 -8.86 -6.68 -16.69
N LEU A 163 -8.14 -7.08 -17.74
CA LEU A 163 -8.42 -6.63 -19.11
C LEU A 163 -9.55 -7.44 -19.75
N ASN A 164 -10.36 -6.77 -20.58
CA ASN A 164 -11.43 -7.37 -21.40
C ASN A 164 -12.61 -8.00 -20.63
N TYR A 165 -12.79 -7.63 -19.36
CA TYR A 165 -14.00 -7.97 -18.61
C TYR A 165 -15.10 -6.97 -18.97
N LYS A 166 -16.31 -7.47 -19.20
CA LYS A 166 -17.50 -6.62 -19.37
C LYS A 166 -18.35 -6.71 -18.12
N VAL A 167 -18.64 -5.57 -17.50
CA VAL A 167 -19.46 -5.49 -16.28
C VAL A 167 -20.79 -4.81 -16.59
N SER A 168 -21.89 -5.38 -16.12
CA SER A 168 -23.23 -4.80 -16.13
C SER A 168 -23.89 -5.02 -14.77
N TYR A 169 -24.78 -4.11 -14.37
CA TYR A 169 -25.60 -4.28 -13.17
C TYR A 169 -27.08 -4.42 -13.54
N ILE A 170 -27.82 -5.07 -12.65
CA ILE A 170 -29.23 -5.37 -12.79
C ILE A 170 -29.96 -4.65 -11.65
N THR A 171 -31.00 -3.90 -12.00
CA THR A 171 -31.82 -3.18 -11.02
C THR A 171 -33.15 -3.89 -10.80
N ASN A 172 -33.77 -3.64 -9.66
CA ASN A 172 -35.14 -4.10 -9.39
C ASN A 172 -36.14 -3.48 -10.39
N VAL A 173 -37.39 -3.95 -10.34
CA VAL A 173 -38.48 -3.46 -11.23
C VAL A 173 -38.69 -1.94 -11.15
N ALA A 174 -38.44 -1.34 -9.98
CA ALA A 174 -38.54 0.11 -9.78
C ALA A 174 -37.33 0.90 -10.33
N GLY A 175 -36.25 0.22 -10.72
CA GLY A 175 -35.04 0.82 -11.27
C GLY A 175 -34.20 1.62 -10.26
N ASN A 176 -34.44 1.46 -8.96
CA ASN A 176 -33.86 2.30 -7.91
C ASN A 176 -32.89 1.54 -6.98
N LEU A 177 -32.72 0.24 -7.16
CA LEU A 177 -31.87 -0.61 -6.33
C LEU A 177 -31.14 -1.62 -7.21
N ILE A 178 -29.83 -1.73 -7.05
CA ILE A 178 -29.03 -2.75 -7.73
C ILE A 178 -29.25 -4.08 -7.00
N VAL A 179 -29.86 -5.05 -7.68
CA VAL A 179 -30.20 -6.38 -7.13
C VAL A 179 -29.25 -7.47 -7.62
N GLY A 180 -28.51 -7.22 -8.70
CA GLY A 180 -27.58 -8.20 -9.24
C GLY A 180 -26.56 -7.60 -10.19
N TRP A 181 -25.62 -8.43 -10.61
CA TRP A 181 -24.55 -8.07 -11.53
C TRP A 181 -24.30 -9.18 -12.54
N GLU A 182 -23.82 -8.79 -13.72
CA GLU A 182 -23.28 -9.70 -14.73
C GLU A 182 -21.84 -9.26 -15.05
N ILE A 183 -20.90 -10.19 -14.92
CA ILE A 183 -19.53 -10.04 -15.39
C ILE A 183 -19.27 -11.08 -16.47
N ILE A 184 -18.90 -10.64 -17.67
CA ILE A 184 -18.46 -11.53 -18.76
C ILE A 184 -16.94 -11.52 -18.81
N GLN A 185 -16.35 -12.69 -18.62
CA GLN A 185 -14.91 -12.92 -18.69
C GLN A 185 -14.41 -12.95 -20.14
N PRO A 186 -13.09 -12.81 -20.38
CA PRO A 186 -12.53 -12.81 -21.74
C PRO A 186 -12.75 -14.10 -22.54
N ASP A 187 -12.98 -15.23 -21.86
CA ASP A 187 -13.30 -16.52 -22.47
C ASP A 187 -14.80 -16.69 -22.81
N GLY A 188 -15.62 -15.69 -22.48
CA GLY A 188 -17.07 -15.69 -22.69
C GLY A 188 -17.86 -16.30 -21.53
N THR A 189 -17.21 -16.78 -20.47
CA THR A 189 -17.88 -17.23 -19.24
C THR A 189 -18.59 -16.05 -18.59
N LYS A 190 -19.84 -16.24 -18.20
CA LYS A 190 -20.63 -15.24 -17.47
C LYS A 190 -20.68 -15.60 -15.99
N LEU A 191 -20.43 -14.61 -15.16
CA LEU A 191 -20.59 -14.65 -13.71
C LEU A 191 -21.76 -13.76 -13.35
N LEU A 192 -22.80 -14.35 -12.75
CA LEU A 192 -24.04 -13.69 -12.37
C LEU A 192 -24.10 -13.62 -10.84
N PHE A 193 -24.25 -12.43 -10.28
CA PHE A 193 -24.20 -12.19 -8.83
C PHE A 193 -25.54 -11.68 -8.30
N GLY A 194 -25.88 -12.04 -7.05
CA GLY A 194 -27.10 -11.60 -6.37
C GLY A 194 -28.40 -12.14 -6.98
N ASP A 195 -29.48 -11.37 -6.87
CA ASP A 195 -30.78 -11.66 -7.50
C ASP A 195 -30.77 -11.19 -8.97
N TYR A 196 -29.98 -11.88 -9.78
CA TYR A 196 -29.80 -11.56 -11.21
C TYR A 196 -31.05 -11.86 -12.07
N GLU A 197 -32.01 -12.62 -11.56
CA GLU A 197 -33.26 -12.94 -12.28
C GLU A 197 -34.43 -12.03 -11.85
N VAL A 198 -34.27 -11.23 -10.79
CA VAL A 198 -35.33 -10.39 -10.21
C VAL A 198 -36.57 -11.23 -9.84
N THR A 199 -36.35 -12.48 -9.42
CA THR A 199 -37.41 -13.42 -9.05
C THR A 199 -37.66 -13.42 -7.54
N GLY A 200 -36.90 -12.63 -6.79
CA GLY A 200 -36.98 -12.54 -5.32
C GLY A 200 -36.19 -13.65 -4.61
N ASN A 201 -35.33 -14.39 -5.33
CA ASN A 201 -34.42 -15.34 -4.70
C ASN A 201 -33.20 -14.58 -4.16
N ASN A 202 -33.38 -13.99 -2.98
CA ASN A 202 -32.41 -13.07 -2.39
C ASN A 202 -31.19 -13.77 -1.77
N ASN A 203 -31.00 -15.09 -1.95
CA ASN A 203 -30.07 -15.87 -1.14
C ASN A 203 -28.59 -15.50 -1.35
N ALA A 204 -28.24 -14.92 -2.50
CA ALA A 204 -26.88 -14.49 -2.82
C ALA A 204 -26.60 -13.00 -2.51
N LEU A 205 -27.35 -12.40 -1.58
CA LEU A 205 -27.22 -10.97 -1.22
C LEU A 205 -26.78 -10.79 0.25
N GLY A 206 -25.86 -9.88 0.48
CA GLY A 206 -25.62 -9.28 1.80
C GLY A 206 -26.58 -8.12 2.02
N VAL A 207 -27.39 -8.21 3.07
CA VAL A 207 -28.50 -7.28 3.30
C VAL A 207 -28.13 -6.31 4.41
N THR A 208 -28.19 -5.04 4.06
CA THR A 208 -28.21 -3.91 4.99
C THR A 208 -29.53 -3.16 4.80
N PHE A 209 -29.65 -1.97 5.37
CA PHE A 209 -30.80 -1.12 5.14
C PHE A 209 -30.40 0.34 4.96
N SER A 210 -31.36 1.11 4.47
CA SER A 210 -31.26 2.55 4.39
C SER A 210 -32.49 3.21 4.97
N SER A 211 -32.32 4.40 5.56
CA SER A 211 -33.40 5.30 5.94
C SER A 211 -32.98 6.73 5.62
N ALA A 212 -33.94 7.58 5.23
CA ALA A 212 -33.74 9.00 4.95
C ALA A 212 -32.56 9.30 3.98
N GLY A 213 -32.27 8.39 3.06
CA GLY A 213 -31.16 8.54 2.10
C GLY A 213 -29.78 8.13 2.63
N VAL A 214 -29.70 7.63 3.87
CA VAL A 214 -28.48 7.18 4.53
C VAL A 214 -28.47 5.65 4.59
N VAL A 215 -27.41 5.03 4.09
CA VAL A 215 -27.18 3.58 4.21
C VAL A 215 -26.52 3.29 5.55
N GLY A 216 -26.98 2.22 6.22
CA GLY A 216 -26.56 1.91 7.59
C GLY A 216 -27.35 2.66 8.67
N LEU A 217 -28.42 3.37 8.31
CA LEU A 217 -29.35 3.99 9.24
C LEU A 217 -30.66 3.17 9.31
N PHE A 218 -31.11 2.88 10.54
CA PHE A 218 -32.25 2.00 10.78
C PHE A 218 -33.35 2.67 11.58
N ASP A 219 -34.57 2.64 11.06
CA ASP A 219 -35.82 3.00 11.76
C ASP A 219 -37.00 2.18 11.20
N ALA A 220 -38.20 2.41 11.72
CA ALA A 220 -39.40 1.66 11.27
C ALA A 220 -39.78 1.89 9.79
N SER A 221 -39.18 2.87 9.12
CA SER A 221 -39.35 3.16 7.69
C SER A 221 -38.19 2.67 6.82
N SER A 222 -37.18 2.04 7.42
CA SER A 222 -36.03 1.50 6.69
C SER A 222 -36.44 0.51 5.62
N GLU A 223 -35.77 0.62 4.48
CA GLU A 223 -35.92 -0.30 3.35
C GLU A 223 -34.65 -1.14 3.16
N PRO A 224 -34.78 -2.42 2.74
CA PRO A 224 -33.64 -3.26 2.43
C PRO A 224 -32.71 -2.61 1.40
N PHE A 225 -31.41 -2.74 1.65
CA PHE A 225 -30.34 -2.31 0.76
C PHE A 225 -29.25 -3.39 0.76
N TYR A 226 -28.27 -3.32 -0.15
CA TYR A 226 -27.31 -4.42 -0.32
C TYR A 226 -25.88 -3.92 -0.35
N ASP A 227 -25.02 -4.56 0.46
CA ASP A 227 -23.59 -4.23 0.57
C ASP A 227 -22.70 -5.24 -0.19
N ARG A 228 -23.25 -6.41 -0.51
CA ARG A 228 -22.55 -7.55 -1.11
C ARG A 228 -23.46 -8.34 -2.05
N TRP A 229 -22.90 -8.79 -3.17
CA TRP A 229 -23.54 -9.70 -4.12
C TRP A 229 -22.62 -10.89 -4.35
N PHE A 230 -23.01 -12.06 -3.88
CA PHE A 230 -22.27 -13.31 -4.08
C PHE A 230 -22.61 -13.91 -5.46
N VAL A 231 -21.68 -14.66 -6.05
CA VAL A 231 -21.93 -15.35 -7.33
C VAL A 231 -23.09 -16.32 -7.16
N ALA A 232 -24.19 -16.12 -7.88
CA ALA A 232 -25.36 -16.98 -7.85
C ALA A 232 -25.35 -18.00 -8.99
N LYS A 233 -24.73 -17.66 -10.13
CA LYS A 233 -24.60 -18.55 -11.28
C LYS A 233 -23.33 -18.27 -12.07
N MET A 234 -22.67 -19.34 -12.49
CA MET A 234 -21.64 -19.31 -13.53
C MET A 234 -22.16 -20.02 -14.77
N GLU A 235 -22.05 -19.38 -15.93
CA GLU A 235 -22.59 -19.90 -17.19
C GLU A 235 -21.52 -19.87 -18.28
N HIS A 236 -21.34 -20.99 -18.97
CA HIS A 236 -20.46 -21.08 -20.13
C HIS A 236 -21.02 -20.26 -21.30
N TYR A 237 -20.17 -19.90 -22.28
CA TYR A 237 -20.59 -19.05 -23.41
C TYR A 237 -21.71 -19.66 -24.27
N ASP A 238 -21.92 -20.99 -24.20
CA ASP A 238 -22.98 -21.68 -24.93
C ASP A 238 -24.37 -21.61 -24.26
N GLY A 239 -24.45 -21.13 -23.02
CA GLY A 239 -25.69 -21.03 -22.24
C GLY A 239 -26.33 -22.37 -21.85
N GLN A 240 -25.71 -23.51 -22.20
CA GLN A 240 -26.21 -24.86 -21.89
C GLN A 240 -25.51 -25.44 -20.66
N HIS A 241 -24.23 -25.11 -20.47
CA HIS A 241 -23.44 -25.57 -19.33
C HIS A 241 -23.34 -24.46 -18.28
N TRP A 242 -23.71 -24.77 -17.06
CA TRP A 242 -23.74 -23.80 -15.97
C TRP A 242 -23.58 -24.47 -14.60
N CYS A 243 -23.26 -23.66 -13.59
CA CYS A 243 -23.28 -24.03 -12.18
C CYS A 243 -24.02 -22.94 -11.37
N ASN A 244 -25.05 -23.34 -10.62
CA ASN A 244 -25.78 -22.46 -9.70
C ASN A 244 -25.20 -22.59 -8.29
N PHE A 245 -25.18 -21.49 -7.55
CA PHE A 245 -24.63 -21.37 -6.21
C PHE A 245 -25.76 -20.94 -5.28
N GLU A 246 -26.04 -21.76 -4.28
CA GLU A 246 -27.07 -21.52 -3.29
C GLU A 246 -26.42 -21.21 -1.94
N TYR A 247 -27.02 -20.31 -1.17
CA TYR A 247 -26.44 -19.79 0.06
C TYR A 247 -27.44 -19.81 1.23
N PHE A 248 -26.88 -19.86 2.43
CA PHE A 248 -27.56 -19.46 3.66
C PHE A 248 -27.27 -17.98 3.91
N ASN A 249 -28.24 -17.09 3.64
CA ASN A 249 -28.11 -15.66 3.97
C ASN A 249 -29.27 -15.11 4.82
N ARG A 250 -30.41 -15.79 4.82
CA ARG A 250 -31.60 -15.46 5.60
C ARG A 250 -32.22 -16.76 6.09
N GLU A 251 -32.47 -16.84 7.39
CA GLU A 251 -33.18 -17.98 7.94
C GLU A 251 -34.63 -17.94 7.52
N GLN A 252 -35.02 -18.84 6.63
CA GLN A 252 -36.42 -19.16 6.45
C GLN A 252 -36.78 -20.31 7.41
N GLY A 253 -36.88 -19.99 8.71
CA GLY A 253 -37.58 -20.83 9.68
C GLY A 253 -36.77 -21.55 10.77
N ASP A 254 -35.44 -21.51 10.74
CA ASP A 254 -34.62 -21.75 11.94
C ASP A 254 -34.31 -20.42 12.60
N ALA A 255 -34.16 -20.39 13.92
CA ALA A 255 -33.83 -19.17 14.64
C ALA A 255 -32.31 -19.10 14.88
N VAL A 256 -31.71 -17.96 14.55
CA VAL A 256 -30.39 -17.47 15.00
C VAL A 256 -29.14 -17.97 14.25
N VAL A 257 -29.07 -17.87 12.93
CA VAL A 257 -27.89 -18.35 12.17
C VAL A 257 -27.16 -17.28 11.36
N THR A 258 -27.84 -16.43 10.57
CA THR A 258 -27.16 -15.39 9.75
C THR A 258 -27.76 -14.00 9.85
N GLY A 259 -28.93 -13.89 10.50
CA GLY A 259 -29.66 -12.64 10.63
C GLY A 259 -29.58 -12.08 12.03
N GLU A 260 -29.34 -10.78 12.14
CA GLU A 260 -29.49 -10.04 13.39
C GLU A 260 -30.74 -9.17 13.32
N GLN A 261 -31.61 -9.30 14.33
CA GLN A 261 -32.69 -8.34 14.47
C GLN A 261 -32.06 -7.00 14.81
N LEU A 262 -32.44 -5.95 14.09
CA LEU A 262 -31.99 -4.61 14.44
C LEU A 262 -32.98 -4.00 15.43
N GLY A 263 -32.45 -3.21 16.36
CA GLY A 263 -33.19 -2.67 17.47
C GLY A 263 -32.65 -1.35 17.99
N ASN A 264 -33.31 -0.87 19.04
CA ASN A 264 -32.83 0.25 19.82
C ASN A 264 -32.83 -0.15 21.29
N ASN A 265 -31.65 -0.39 21.86
CA ASN A 265 -31.45 -0.76 23.26
C ASN A 265 -32.32 -1.95 23.69
N GLY A 266 -32.27 -3.07 22.96
CA GLY A 266 -33.00 -4.30 23.30
C GLY A 266 -34.45 -4.37 22.82
N THR A 267 -34.93 -3.35 22.10
CA THR A 267 -36.25 -3.39 21.45
C THR A 267 -36.07 -3.61 19.96
N ALA A 268 -36.45 -4.79 19.48
CA ALA A 268 -36.41 -5.13 18.06
C ALA A 268 -37.35 -4.23 17.23
N ILE A 269 -36.87 -3.75 16.08
CA ILE A 269 -37.68 -3.13 15.05
C ILE A 269 -38.21 -4.26 14.16
N GLN A 270 -39.53 -4.49 14.22
CA GLN A 270 -40.15 -5.63 13.56
C GLN A 270 -39.87 -5.63 12.04
N GLY A 271 -39.31 -6.73 11.54
CA GLY A 271 -39.07 -6.95 10.10
C GLY A 271 -37.70 -6.49 9.59
N LEU A 272 -36.86 -5.86 10.42
CA LEU A 272 -35.49 -5.54 10.06
C LEU A 272 -34.54 -6.64 10.54
N VAL A 273 -34.09 -7.46 9.59
CA VAL A 273 -33.07 -8.48 9.80
C VAL A 273 -31.91 -8.23 8.84
N ALA A 274 -30.78 -7.78 9.36
CA ALA A 274 -29.56 -7.56 8.58
C ALA A 274 -28.79 -8.87 8.43
N THR A 275 -27.96 -8.97 7.40
CA THR A 275 -27.11 -10.15 7.17
C THR A 275 -25.76 -9.97 7.85
N ASN A 276 -25.48 -10.77 8.89
CA ASN A 276 -24.17 -10.75 9.55
C ASN A 276 -23.13 -11.51 8.70
N CYS A 277 -23.53 -12.65 8.14
CA CYS A 277 -22.67 -13.50 7.33
C CYS A 277 -23.48 -14.28 6.28
N VAL A 278 -22.79 -14.74 5.23
CA VAL A 278 -23.38 -15.57 4.17
C VAL A 278 -22.51 -16.80 3.98
N TYR A 279 -23.14 -17.97 3.98
CA TYR A 279 -22.46 -19.26 3.82
C TYR A 279 -22.91 -19.95 2.55
N LEU A 280 -21.98 -20.43 1.74
CA LEU A 280 -22.30 -21.21 0.54
C LEU A 280 -22.88 -22.56 0.95
N ASN A 281 -24.13 -22.84 0.60
CA ASN A 281 -24.82 -24.08 0.96
C ASN A 281 -24.52 -25.20 -0.05
N GLU A 282 -24.74 -24.94 -1.33
CA GLU A 282 -24.47 -25.91 -2.39
C GLU A 282 -24.12 -25.27 -3.73
N ILE A 283 -23.42 -26.04 -4.58
CA ILE A 283 -23.22 -25.72 -6.00
C ILE A 283 -23.83 -26.86 -6.82
N VAL A 284 -24.74 -26.55 -7.74
CA VAL A 284 -25.42 -27.52 -8.61
C VAL A 284 -25.06 -27.23 -10.05
N SER A 285 -24.56 -28.23 -10.78
CA SER A 285 -24.24 -28.10 -12.21
C SER A 285 -25.42 -28.47 -13.10
N SER A 286 -25.36 -28.05 -14.37
CA SER A 286 -26.39 -28.31 -15.38
C SER A 286 -26.66 -29.79 -15.66
N ASN A 287 -25.75 -30.70 -15.27
CA ASN A 287 -25.92 -32.15 -15.37
C ASN A 287 -26.58 -32.79 -14.13
N GLY A 288 -26.89 -32.01 -13.08
CA GLY A 288 -27.50 -32.48 -11.83
C GLY A 288 -26.52 -33.01 -10.78
N ASP A 289 -25.21 -33.02 -11.06
CA ASP A 289 -24.19 -33.22 -10.03
C ASP A 289 -24.17 -32.00 -9.10
N LYS A 290 -23.81 -32.22 -7.84
CA LYS A 290 -23.74 -31.12 -6.89
C LYS A 290 -22.74 -31.31 -5.78
N VAL A 291 -22.31 -30.19 -5.22
CA VAL A 291 -21.42 -30.12 -4.06
C VAL A 291 -22.16 -29.43 -2.93
N VAL A 292 -22.21 -30.06 -1.76
CA VAL A 292 -22.91 -29.58 -0.56
C VAL A 292 -21.91 -29.26 0.53
N PHE A 293 -22.05 -28.09 1.18
CA PHE A 293 -21.17 -27.58 2.22
C PHE A 293 -21.84 -27.75 3.58
N GLU A 294 -21.13 -28.35 4.53
CA GLU A 294 -21.65 -28.64 5.87
C GLU A 294 -20.93 -27.79 6.90
N TYR A 295 -21.69 -27.01 7.66
CA TYR A 295 -21.14 -26.11 8.66
C TYR A 295 -21.45 -26.57 10.08
N GLY A 296 -20.49 -26.38 10.99
CA GLY A 296 -20.68 -26.46 12.43
C GLY A 296 -20.72 -25.07 13.05
N ASP A 297 -21.25 -24.96 14.27
CA ASP A 297 -21.26 -23.69 15.01
C ASP A 297 -19.93 -23.47 15.72
N LYS A 298 -19.42 -22.24 15.64
CA LYS A 298 -18.28 -21.81 16.46
C LYS A 298 -18.73 -21.64 17.91
N GLU A 299 -17.78 -21.84 18.81
CA GLU A 299 -17.97 -21.54 20.22
C GLU A 299 -18.06 -20.02 20.43
N PRO A 300 -18.85 -19.53 21.42
CA PRO A 300 -19.08 -18.09 21.63
C PRO A 300 -17.83 -17.25 21.90
N TYR A 301 -16.68 -17.86 22.20
CA TYR A 301 -15.41 -17.15 22.42
C TYR A 301 -14.56 -17.04 21.15
N GLU A 302 -14.90 -17.72 20.06
CA GLU A 302 -14.17 -17.67 18.78
C GLU A 302 -14.51 -16.44 17.94
N TYR A 303 -15.59 -15.77 18.31
CA TYR A 303 -16.09 -14.56 17.69
C TYR A 303 -16.57 -13.65 18.81
N ALA A 304 -16.46 -12.36 18.63
CA ALA A 304 -17.00 -11.39 19.57
C ALA A 304 -17.60 -10.23 18.77
N ASP A 305 -18.66 -9.67 19.34
CA ASP A 305 -19.29 -8.50 18.76
C ASP A 305 -18.29 -7.32 18.74
N PRO A 306 -17.94 -6.76 17.56
CA PRO A 306 -17.10 -5.58 17.48
C PRO A 306 -17.74 -4.36 18.14
N THR A 307 -19.06 -4.33 18.32
CA THR A 307 -19.78 -3.29 19.04
C THR A 307 -20.29 -3.85 20.37
N PRO A 308 -19.56 -3.70 21.48
CA PRO A 308 -19.92 -4.35 22.75
C PRO A 308 -21.01 -3.57 23.48
N LEU A 309 -22.17 -3.38 22.85
CA LEU A 309 -23.35 -2.92 23.55
C LEU A 309 -23.87 -4.03 24.46
N SER A 310 -24.37 -3.64 25.63
CA SER A 310 -24.78 -4.61 26.65
C SER A 310 -26.15 -5.26 26.36
N THR A 311 -26.82 -4.90 25.27
CA THR A 311 -28.24 -5.20 25.08
C THR A 311 -28.59 -5.36 23.60
N GLU A 312 -28.63 -6.61 23.17
CA GLU A 312 -29.21 -6.99 21.89
C GLU A 312 -30.75 -7.04 21.92
N PRO A 313 -31.42 -6.75 20.79
CA PRO A 313 -30.86 -6.24 19.53
C PRO A 313 -30.44 -4.77 19.62
N ASP A 314 -29.32 -4.43 18.96
CA ASP A 314 -28.81 -3.07 18.84
C ASP A 314 -28.97 -2.47 17.42
N CYS A 315 -28.44 -1.26 17.22
CA CYS A 315 -28.60 -0.51 15.97
C CYS A 315 -27.44 -0.65 14.99
N PHE A 316 -26.49 -1.55 15.25
CA PHE A 316 -25.33 -1.78 14.42
C PHE A 316 -25.51 -3.06 13.62
N ILE A 317 -24.88 -3.12 12.45
CA ILE A 317 -24.77 -4.35 11.69
C ILE A 317 -23.35 -4.82 11.88
N ASP A 318 -23.21 -5.87 12.68
CA ASP A 318 -21.91 -6.41 13.01
C ASP A 318 -21.65 -7.68 12.18
N PRO A 319 -20.85 -7.59 11.10
CA PRO A 319 -20.56 -8.73 10.26
C PRO A 319 -19.75 -9.75 11.06
N LEU A 320 -20.43 -10.80 11.52
CA LEU A 320 -19.91 -11.77 12.47
C LEU A 320 -20.09 -13.19 11.93
N GLU A 321 -18.97 -13.90 11.81
CA GLU A 321 -18.97 -15.26 11.28
C GLU A 321 -19.05 -16.29 12.41
N LYS A 322 -20.25 -16.85 12.62
CA LYS A 322 -20.58 -17.76 13.73
C LYS A 322 -20.42 -19.25 13.40
N LYS A 323 -20.07 -19.61 12.16
CA LYS A 323 -19.88 -21.01 11.73
C LYS A 323 -18.50 -21.31 11.19
N PHE A 324 -18.12 -22.58 11.24
CA PHE A 324 -16.95 -23.13 10.57
C PHE A 324 -17.35 -24.24 9.59
N LEU A 325 -16.58 -24.45 8.54
CA LEU A 325 -16.84 -25.47 7.52
C LEU A 325 -16.37 -26.84 8.03
N SER A 326 -17.31 -27.72 8.34
CA SER A 326 -17.02 -29.06 8.87
C SER A 326 -16.75 -30.09 7.78
N ALA A 327 -17.39 -29.96 6.62
CA ALA A 327 -17.19 -30.85 5.50
C ALA A 327 -17.71 -30.30 4.16
N ILE A 328 -17.30 -30.94 3.06
CA ILE A 328 -17.88 -30.77 1.73
C ILE A 328 -18.20 -32.15 1.16
N ARG A 329 -19.39 -32.34 0.59
CA ARG A 329 -19.86 -33.59 -0.03
C ARG A 329 -20.08 -33.41 -1.51
N LEU A 330 -19.61 -34.36 -2.31
CA LEU A 330 -19.92 -34.48 -3.73
C LEU A 330 -21.03 -35.50 -3.93
N HIS A 331 -22.05 -35.10 -4.69
CA HIS A 331 -23.13 -35.94 -5.18
C HIS A 331 -23.04 -36.03 -6.70
N ILE A 332 -23.08 -37.25 -7.24
CA ILE A 332 -23.07 -37.51 -8.69
C ILE A 332 -24.38 -38.21 -9.04
N ASN A 333 -25.11 -37.68 -10.03
CA ASN A 333 -26.45 -38.17 -10.41
C ASN A 333 -27.40 -38.31 -9.20
N GLY A 334 -27.37 -37.33 -8.29
CA GLY A 334 -28.17 -37.31 -7.05
C GLY A 334 -27.72 -38.29 -5.95
N GLN A 335 -26.72 -39.14 -6.19
CA GLN A 335 -26.19 -40.08 -5.21
C GLN A 335 -24.96 -39.52 -4.51
N TYR A 336 -24.87 -39.70 -3.19
CA TYR A 336 -23.67 -39.34 -2.42
C TYR A 336 -22.47 -40.17 -2.90
N PHE A 337 -21.36 -39.49 -3.25
CA PHE A 337 -20.18 -40.11 -3.83
C PHE A 337 -18.97 -40.04 -2.89
N GLN A 338 -18.60 -38.84 -2.43
CA GLN A 338 -17.38 -38.61 -1.66
C GLN A 338 -17.56 -37.41 -0.72
N LYS A 339 -16.86 -37.40 0.41
CA LYS A 339 -16.82 -36.30 1.39
C LYS A 339 -15.37 -35.94 1.71
N TYR A 340 -15.06 -34.65 1.76
CA TYR A 340 -13.89 -34.14 2.48
C TYR A 340 -14.34 -33.63 3.84
N GLU A 341 -13.77 -34.19 4.90
CA GLU A 341 -14.05 -33.81 6.29
C GLU A 341 -12.88 -33.01 6.86
N PHE A 342 -13.19 -31.85 7.43
CA PHE A 342 -12.23 -30.94 8.06
C PHE A 342 -12.18 -31.21 9.55
N THR A 343 -10.98 -31.54 10.04
CA THR A 343 -10.73 -31.72 11.47
C THR A 343 -10.05 -30.48 12.02
N TYR A 344 -10.52 -30.01 13.16
CA TYR A 344 -9.97 -28.85 13.85
C TYR A 344 -9.30 -29.27 15.16
N ASN A 345 -8.63 -28.32 15.81
CA ASN A 345 -8.16 -28.49 17.18
C ASN A 345 -9.32 -28.72 18.15
N THR A 346 -9.03 -29.42 19.25
CA THR A 346 -9.97 -29.67 20.35
C THR A 346 -9.75 -28.66 21.47
N ASP A 347 -10.57 -28.70 22.52
CA ASP A 347 -10.48 -27.78 23.66
C ASP A 347 -9.13 -27.76 24.39
N ALA A 348 -8.33 -28.81 24.27
CA ALA A 348 -6.99 -28.87 24.84
C ALA A 348 -5.91 -28.20 23.95
N ASP A 349 -6.20 -27.96 22.67
CA ASP A 349 -5.23 -27.60 21.65
C ASP A 349 -5.57 -26.24 20.98
N TRP A 350 -6.29 -25.36 21.69
CA TRP A 350 -6.53 -24.00 21.22
C TRP A 350 -5.22 -23.27 21.02
N MET A 351 -5.09 -22.63 19.86
CA MET A 351 -4.00 -21.70 19.66
C MET A 351 -4.29 -20.44 20.47
N ASN A 352 -3.54 -20.26 21.54
CA ASN A 352 -3.76 -19.19 22.51
C ASN A 352 -2.43 -18.54 22.84
N ILE A 353 -2.38 -17.21 22.76
CA ILE A 353 -1.29 -16.43 23.35
C ILE A 353 -1.72 -16.07 24.76
N THR A 354 -1.24 -16.85 25.71
CA THR A 354 -1.38 -16.48 27.11
C THR A 354 -0.51 -15.24 27.37
N LYS A 355 -1.14 -14.08 27.53
CA LYS A 355 -0.43 -12.82 27.80
C LYS A 355 0.38 -12.85 29.11
N SER A 356 0.15 -13.84 29.99
CA SER A 356 0.86 -14.02 31.29
C SER A 356 0.67 -15.42 31.90
N GLY A 357 0.51 -16.47 31.09
CA GLY A 357 0.20 -17.82 31.58
C GLY A 357 -1.23 -18.03 32.12
N THR A 358 -2.11 -17.02 32.00
CA THR A 358 -3.56 -17.19 32.19
C THR A 358 -4.19 -17.36 30.82
N GLU A 359 -4.90 -18.47 30.59
CA GLU A 359 -5.73 -18.62 29.40
C GLU A 359 -6.78 -17.52 29.37
N VAL A 360 -6.74 -16.70 28.34
CA VAL A 360 -7.79 -15.72 28.07
C VAL A 360 -8.56 -16.25 26.86
N ASN A 361 -9.83 -16.59 27.08
CA ASN A 361 -10.68 -17.21 26.05
C ASN A 361 -10.79 -16.38 24.77
N ALA A 362 -10.69 -15.05 24.89
CA ALA A 362 -10.80 -14.10 23.78
C ALA A 362 -9.69 -14.22 22.71
N TYR A 363 -8.61 -14.96 22.99
CA TYR A 363 -7.52 -15.20 22.03
C TYR A 363 -7.51 -16.62 21.47
N ARG A 364 -8.50 -17.47 21.79
CA ARG A 364 -8.56 -18.85 21.28
C ARG A 364 -8.84 -18.81 19.77
N LYS A 365 -7.89 -19.30 18.96
CA LYS A 365 -8.04 -19.41 17.51
C LYS A 365 -8.26 -20.85 17.07
N ARG A 366 -9.25 -21.07 16.21
CA ARG A 366 -9.49 -22.37 15.56
C ARG A 366 -8.43 -22.59 14.49
N ILE A 367 -7.88 -23.79 14.44
CA ILE A 367 -6.88 -24.18 13.44
C ILE A 367 -7.29 -25.49 12.77
N LEU A 368 -7.16 -25.56 11.44
CA LEU A 368 -7.44 -26.77 10.68
C LEU A 368 -6.28 -27.76 10.87
N THR A 369 -6.53 -28.93 11.44
CA THR A 369 -5.50 -29.94 11.78
C THR A 369 -5.46 -31.11 10.81
N ALA A 370 -6.55 -31.42 10.10
CA ALA A 370 -6.53 -32.42 9.05
C ALA A 370 -7.66 -32.27 8.02
N ILE A 371 -7.42 -32.81 6.82
CA ILE A 371 -8.43 -33.03 5.77
C ILE A 371 -8.48 -34.52 5.46
N THR A 372 -9.66 -35.13 5.59
CA THR A 372 -9.87 -36.57 5.36
C THR A 372 -10.86 -36.80 4.23
N ALA A 373 -10.44 -37.53 3.19
CA ALA A 373 -11.34 -37.98 2.13
C ALA A 373 -12.04 -39.28 2.55
N LYS A 374 -13.37 -39.30 2.50
CA LYS A 374 -14.22 -40.47 2.80
C LYS A 374 -15.09 -40.81 1.61
N GLY A 375 -15.30 -42.11 1.39
CA GLY A 375 -16.18 -42.64 0.36
C GLY A 375 -17.65 -42.54 0.73
N SER A 376 -18.50 -43.02 -0.18
CA SER A 376 -19.95 -43.09 0.05
C SER A 376 -20.34 -44.04 1.19
N ASP A 377 -19.50 -45.03 1.47
CA ASP A 377 -19.61 -45.99 2.58
C ASP A 377 -19.07 -45.47 3.93
N GLY A 378 -18.52 -44.25 3.95
CA GLY A 378 -17.90 -43.63 5.12
C GLY A 378 -16.48 -44.13 5.43
N HIS A 379 -15.94 -45.06 4.65
CA HIS A 379 -14.54 -45.48 4.79
C HIS A 379 -13.58 -44.40 4.29
N VAL A 380 -12.44 -44.28 4.96
CA VAL A 380 -11.37 -43.34 4.60
C VAL A 380 -10.72 -43.83 3.30
N LEU A 381 -10.77 -43.02 2.24
CA LEU A 381 -10.25 -43.38 0.91
C LEU A 381 -8.74 -43.25 0.84
N THR A 382 -8.19 -42.24 1.51
CA THR A 382 -6.76 -41.95 1.58
C THR A 382 -6.39 -41.52 2.99
N PRO A 383 -5.17 -41.79 3.47
CA PRO A 383 -4.71 -41.25 4.75
C PRO A 383 -4.94 -39.72 4.80
N PRO A 384 -5.31 -39.15 5.96
CA PRO A 384 -5.58 -37.72 6.05
C PRO A 384 -4.35 -36.88 5.71
N THR A 385 -4.56 -35.74 5.03
CA THR A 385 -3.55 -34.68 5.00
C THR A 385 -3.59 -33.99 6.36
N GLN A 386 -2.46 -33.93 7.07
CA GLN A 386 -2.37 -33.40 8.43
C GLN A 386 -1.56 -32.12 8.46
N PHE A 387 -1.97 -31.20 9.32
CA PHE A 387 -1.36 -29.89 9.50
C PHE A 387 -0.92 -29.71 10.94
N THR A 388 0.29 -29.19 11.13
CA THR A 388 0.75 -28.73 12.44
C THR A 388 1.14 -27.26 12.36
N TYR A 389 1.14 -26.58 13.50
CA TYR A 389 1.39 -25.14 13.59
C TYR A 389 2.51 -24.83 14.56
N VAL A 390 3.11 -23.65 14.41
CA VAL A 390 4.11 -23.13 15.35
C VAL A 390 3.38 -22.66 16.61
N THR A 391 3.63 -23.32 17.73
CA THR A 391 3.02 -23.02 19.04
C THR A 391 4.06 -22.69 20.12
N SER A 392 5.33 -22.57 19.74
CA SER A 392 6.44 -22.41 20.68
C SER A 392 6.66 -20.95 21.10
N PHE A 393 7.21 -20.81 22.31
CA PHE A 393 7.61 -19.54 22.91
C PHE A 393 9.08 -19.62 23.32
N THR A 394 9.80 -18.51 23.16
CA THR A 394 11.13 -18.29 23.74
C THR A 394 10.98 -17.30 24.89
N GLY A 395 10.93 -17.82 26.13
CA GLY A 395 10.54 -17.03 27.29
C GLY A 395 9.06 -16.64 27.20
N ASP A 396 8.76 -15.36 27.39
CA ASP A 396 7.40 -14.80 27.27
C ASP A 396 7.08 -14.30 25.84
N VAL A 397 7.97 -14.55 24.88
CA VAL A 397 7.84 -14.06 23.51
C VAL A 397 7.48 -15.22 22.59
N ALA A 398 6.38 -15.07 21.85
CA ALA A 398 5.97 -16.02 20.82
C ALA A 398 7.03 -16.09 19.71
N ASP A 399 7.45 -17.30 19.34
CA ASP A 399 8.48 -17.52 18.32
C ASP A 399 8.06 -16.92 16.96
N PRO A 400 9.03 -16.57 16.08
CA PRO A 400 8.72 -16.18 14.72
C PRO A 400 7.79 -17.20 14.05
N GLY A 401 6.74 -16.71 13.40
CA GLY A 401 5.75 -17.56 12.74
C GLY A 401 4.76 -18.23 13.69
N PHE A 402 4.68 -17.85 14.97
CA PHE A 402 3.63 -18.33 15.89
C PHE A 402 2.25 -18.26 15.22
N GLY A 403 1.56 -19.38 15.26
CA GLY A 403 0.28 -19.61 14.61
C GLY A 403 0.30 -19.93 13.13
N SER A 404 1.45 -19.86 12.47
CA SER A 404 1.59 -20.28 11.08
C SER A 404 1.79 -21.80 10.96
N LEU A 405 1.50 -22.36 9.79
CA LEU A 405 1.76 -23.78 9.48
C LEU A 405 3.23 -24.13 9.71
N LYS A 406 3.49 -25.09 10.59
CA LYS A 406 4.81 -25.67 10.87
C LYS A 406 5.11 -26.85 9.95
N SER A 407 4.12 -27.71 9.69
CA SER A 407 4.30 -28.81 8.74
C SER A 407 3.00 -29.26 8.11
N VAL A 408 3.13 -29.81 6.92
CA VAL A 408 2.06 -30.48 6.16
C VAL A 408 2.50 -31.92 5.93
N LYS A 409 1.73 -32.90 6.41
CA LYS A 409 1.90 -34.31 6.07
C LYS A 409 0.86 -34.70 5.04
N SER A 410 1.27 -34.99 3.82
CA SER A 410 0.37 -35.37 2.73
C SER A 410 -0.32 -36.72 3.00
N SER A 411 -1.37 -37.00 2.24
CA SER A 411 -2.04 -38.31 2.23
C SER A 411 -1.14 -39.48 1.82
N SER A 412 -0.03 -39.21 1.12
CA SER A 412 1.01 -40.22 0.81
C SER A 412 2.01 -40.44 1.95
N GLY A 413 1.91 -39.68 3.05
CA GLY A 413 2.77 -39.76 4.22
C GLY A 413 4.04 -38.93 4.17
N LEU A 414 4.26 -38.17 3.09
CA LEU A 414 5.39 -37.24 2.97
C LEU A 414 5.15 -36.02 3.84
N VAL A 415 6.17 -35.57 4.56
CA VAL A 415 6.11 -34.41 5.45
C VAL A 415 6.91 -33.26 4.84
N THR A 416 6.29 -32.10 4.71
CA THR A 416 6.96 -30.83 4.41
C THR A 416 6.99 -30.02 5.71
N GLU A 417 8.17 -29.57 6.14
CA GLU A 417 8.33 -28.70 7.31
C GLU A 417 8.74 -27.28 6.89
N TYR A 418 8.25 -26.30 7.64
CA TYR A 418 8.53 -24.88 7.45
C TYR A 418 9.22 -24.32 8.69
N THR A 419 10.33 -23.62 8.46
CA THR A 419 11.04 -22.87 9.50
C THR A 419 10.86 -21.38 9.29
N TYR A 420 10.54 -20.67 10.36
CA TYR A 420 10.32 -19.24 10.36
C TYR A 420 11.46 -18.55 11.09
N SER A 421 12.04 -17.53 10.46
CA SER A 421 13.02 -16.66 11.12
C SER A 421 12.50 -15.23 11.11
N LYS A 422 12.79 -14.50 12.19
CA LYS A 422 12.59 -13.05 12.19
C LYS A 422 13.48 -12.46 11.11
N GLN A 423 12.91 -11.67 10.21
CA GLN A 423 13.73 -10.97 9.25
C GLN A 423 14.37 -9.77 9.95
N GLU A 424 15.64 -9.91 10.35
CA GLU A 424 16.37 -8.84 11.05
C GLU A 424 16.54 -7.56 10.21
N ASN A 425 16.33 -7.67 8.89
CA ASN A 425 16.52 -6.60 7.91
C ASN A 425 15.23 -6.11 7.22
N VAL A 426 14.04 -6.54 7.68
CA VAL A 426 12.78 -5.91 7.26
C VAL A 426 12.27 -5.09 8.42
N TYR A 427 12.51 -3.78 8.35
CA TYR A 427 11.89 -2.83 9.25
C TYR A 427 10.36 -2.97 9.07
N PRO A 428 9.61 -3.40 10.11
CA PRO A 428 8.19 -3.65 9.97
C PRO A 428 7.47 -2.35 9.61
N ILE A 429 6.84 -2.35 8.45
CA ILE A 429 6.17 -1.19 7.84
C ILE A 429 4.99 -0.70 8.70
N TYR A 430 4.44 -1.53 9.58
CA TYR A 430 3.41 -1.16 10.54
C TYR A 430 3.47 -2.07 11.78
N THR A 431 3.98 -1.57 12.92
CA THR A 431 3.38 -1.67 14.28
C THR A 431 4.33 -1.19 15.38
N ASP A 432 3.97 0.00 15.88
CA ASP A 432 3.92 0.49 17.27
C ASP A 432 5.16 0.74 18.17
N ARG A 433 5.13 1.98 18.69
CA ARG A 433 5.70 2.56 19.93
C ARG A 433 6.64 1.67 20.74
N LYS A 434 7.93 1.93 20.65
CA LYS A 434 8.71 2.07 21.89
C LYS A 434 8.61 3.52 22.32
N SER A 435 8.31 3.77 23.59
CA SER A 435 8.45 5.10 24.22
C SER A 435 9.90 5.62 24.27
N GLU A 436 10.81 4.92 23.59
CA GLU A 436 12.27 5.13 23.61
C GLU A 436 12.83 5.24 22.18
N ASP A 437 12.05 4.98 21.13
CA ASP A 437 12.52 5.13 19.75
C ASP A 437 12.42 6.61 19.36
N GLU A 438 13.55 7.32 19.36
CA GLU A 438 13.72 8.75 19.04
C GLU A 438 13.38 9.15 17.57
N GLY A 439 12.38 8.53 16.95
CA GLY A 439 12.09 8.65 15.51
C GLY A 439 10.68 9.08 15.14
N ASN A 440 9.80 9.39 16.10
CA ASN A 440 8.46 9.86 15.80
C ASN A 440 8.36 11.38 16.00
N LEU A 441 7.75 12.10 15.06
CA LEU A 441 7.53 13.56 15.18
C LEU A 441 6.70 13.91 16.43
N SER A 442 5.93 12.97 16.98
CA SER A 442 5.20 13.13 18.25
C SER A 442 6.10 13.08 19.50
N ASP A 443 7.27 12.45 19.45
CA ASP A 443 8.25 12.43 20.55
C ASP A 443 9.11 13.71 20.58
N LEU A 444 9.00 14.56 19.55
CA LEU A 444 9.40 15.96 19.64
C LEU A 444 8.51 16.76 20.60
N ALA A 445 7.50 16.18 21.26
CA ALA A 445 6.82 16.85 22.36
C ALA A 445 7.77 17.22 23.54
N GLY A 446 8.98 16.67 23.55
CA GLY A 446 10.11 17.13 24.37
C GLY A 446 11.14 17.98 23.62
N LEU A 447 10.74 18.85 22.68
CA LEU A 447 11.64 19.80 22.03
C LEU A 447 12.49 20.53 23.09
N ASP A 448 13.80 20.25 23.09
CA ASP A 448 14.81 21.12 23.66
C ASP A 448 14.48 22.56 23.19
N PRO A 449 14.29 23.53 24.09
CA PRO A 449 13.92 24.92 23.74
C PRO A 449 14.93 25.61 22.79
N THR A 450 16.02 24.94 22.44
CA THR A 450 17.02 25.35 21.46
C THR A 450 16.69 24.99 20.00
N MET A 451 15.62 24.23 19.70
CA MET A 451 15.23 23.98 18.30
C MET A 451 14.65 25.22 17.62
N ASP A 452 15.17 25.55 16.44
CA ASP A 452 14.77 26.75 15.68
C ASP A 452 13.44 26.53 14.94
N ARG A 453 12.60 27.56 14.92
CA ARG A 453 11.40 27.67 14.06
C ARG A 453 11.73 27.64 12.56
N ARG A 454 13.01 27.77 12.19
CA ARG A 454 13.54 27.66 10.83
C ARG A 454 13.84 26.21 10.39
N SER A 455 13.51 25.21 11.21
CA SER A 455 13.55 23.80 10.78
C SER A 455 12.59 23.62 9.59
N GLN A 456 13.09 23.05 8.48
CA GLN A 456 12.35 22.94 7.23
C GLN A 456 11.88 21.50 7.03
N ILE A 457 10.57 21.33 6.89
CA ILE A 457 9.99 20.11 6.33
C ILE A 457 10.15 20.25 4.81
N LEU A 458 11.08 19.49 4.22
CA LEU A 458 11.24 19.43 2.77
C LEU A 458 10.26 18.38 2.23
N SER A 459 8.97 18.73 2.18
CA SER A 459 7.92 17.80 1.75
C SER A 459 8.02 17.52 0.24
N GLY A 460 8.03 16.24 -0.13
CA GLY A 460 7.99 15.79 -1.53
C GLY A 460 8.70 14.45 -1.76
N ALA A 461 9.64 14.10 -0.90
CA ALA A 461 10.45 12.88 -1.02
C ALA A 461 10.63 12.14 0.31
N GLY A 462 9.96 12.58 1.37
CA GLY A 462 10.12 11.99 2.68
C GLY A 462 11.47 12.36 3.30
N PHE A 463 11.74 13.63 3.54
CA PHE A 463 12.95 14.06 4.24
C PHE A 463 12.62 15.22 5.20
N LEU A 464 13.24 15.23 6.37
CA LEU A 464 13.05 16.23 7.42
C LEU A 464 14.43 16.71 7.87
N VAL A 465 14.64 18.03 7.93
CA VAL A 465 15.89 18.62 8.44
C VAL A 465 15.58 19.41 9.70
N VAL A 466 16.17 18.99 10.82
CA VAL A 466 16.01 19.61 12.13
C VAL A 466 17.31 20.31 12.50
N ASN A 467 17.28 21.63 12.71
CA ASN A 467 18.49 22.37 13.12
C ASN A 467 18.53 22.50 14.65
N LYS A 468 19.55 21.90 15.28
CA LYS A 468 19.83 22.04 16.71
C LYS A 468 20.78 23.20 16.94
N LYS A 469 20.48 24.11 17.88
CA LYS A 469 21.40 25.19 18.25
C LYS A 469 22.46 24.65 19.20
N LEU A 470 23.74 24.84 18.86
CA LEU A 470 24.85 24.53 19.76
C LEU A 470 25.04 25.64 20.80
N THR A 471 25.70 25.31 21.91
CA THR A 471 25.93 26.23 23.04
C THR A 471 26.74 27.47 22.65
N ASP A 472 27.53 27.41 21.58
CA ASP A 472 28.30 28.53 21.04
C ASP A 472 27.49 29.44 20.08
N GLY A 473 26.21 29.13 19.86
CA GLY A 473 25.31 29.86 18.97
C GLY A 473 25.39 29.45 17.50
N SER A 474 26.24 28.48 17.15
CA SER A 474 26.24 27.80 15.86
C SER A 474 25.10 26.77 15.77
N TRP A 475 24.94 26.13 14.61
CA TRP A 475 23.82 25.25 14.32
C TRP A 475 24.31 23.91 13.77
N GLU A 476 23.74 22.83 14.28
CA GLU A 476 24.00 21.45 13.85
C GLU A 476 22.73 20.90 13.18
N PRO A 477 22.76 20.61 11.88
CA PRO A 477 21.63 19.98 11.21
C PRO A 477 21.56 18.48 11.50
N HIS A 478 20.38 18.00 11.86
CA HIS A 478 20.03 16.60 11.89
C HIS A 478 19.13 16.30 10.70
N PHE A 479 19.58 15.36 9.87
CA PHE A 479 18.86 14.97 8.66
C PHE A 479 18.10 13.70 8.92
N TYR A 480 16.84 13.68 8.54
CA TYR A 480 15.98 12.52 8.60
C TYR A 480 15.41 12.23 7.23
N ALA A 481 15.26 10.95 6.90
CA ALA A 481 14.49 10.49 5.76
C ALA A 481 13.26 9.72 6.28
N GLN A 482 12.09 9.99 5.71
CA GLN A 482 10.91 9.15 5.81
C GLN A 482 11.21 7.86 5.07
N ILE A 483 11.65 6.88 5.83
CA ILE A 483 11.85 5.53 5.36
C ILE A 483 10.64 4.76 5.89
N ASP A 484 9.86 4.21 4.95
CA ASP A 484 8.55 3.62 5.20
C ASP A 484 7.55 4.65 5.76
N SER A 485 7.13 4.50 7.02
CA SER A 485 6.10 5.33 7.69
C SER A 485 6.66 6.33 8.72
N GLY A 486 7.98 6.37 8.96
CA GLY A 486 8.60 7.23 9.98
C GLY A 486 9.88 7.93 9.53
N PHE A 487 10.22 9.05 10.18
CA PHE A 487 11.45 9.79 9.90
C PHE A 487 12.63 9.21 10.70
N ARG A 488 13.68 8.79 9.99
CA ARG A 488 14.88 8.18 10.57
C ARG A 488 16.13 8.99 10.27
N PRO A 489 17.11 9.11 11.19
CA PRO A 489 18.34 9.84 10.93
C PRO A 489 19.06 9.26 9.70
N ILE A 490 19.38 10.10 8.72
CA ILE A 490 20.07 9.69 7.47
C ILE A 490 21.44 9.09 7.79
N MET A 491 22.07 9.55 8.87
CA MET A 491 23.40 9.10 9.30
C MET A 491 23.44 7.60 9.60
N ASP A 492 22.33 7.00 10.04
CA ASP A 492 22.24 5.57 10.36
C ASP A 492 22.26 4.68 9.11
N TYR A 493 22.07 5.26 7.92
CA TYR A 493 21.93 4.54 6.63
C TYR A 493 23.11 4.77 5.68
N LEU A 494 24.21 5.38 6.15
CA LEU A 494 25.47 5.49 5.43
C LEU A 494 26.34 4.27 5.76
N ASN A 495 26.75 3.49 4.76
CA ASN A 495 27.55 2.28 4.99
C ASN A 495 28.99 2.58 5.52
N GLU A 496 29.66 1.58 6.11
CA GLU A 496 31.04 1.70 6.66
C GLU A 496 32.11 2.12 5.62
N ALA A 497 31.91 1.83 4.33
CA ALA A 497 32.80 2.31 3.27
C ALA A 497 32.65 3.84 3.05
N ASN A 498 31.45 4.36 3.32
CA ASN A 498 31.12 5.77 3.35
C ASN A 498 31.36 6.40 4.72
N GLU A 499 31.62 5.66 5.80
CA GLU A 499 31.94 6.22 7.13
C GLU A 499 33.16 7.13 7.12
N LYS A 500 34.15 6.92 6.24
CA LYS A 500 35.26 7.87 6.09
C LYS A 500 34.84 9.22 5.49
N GLN A 501 33.76 9.23 4.71
CA GLN A 501 33.12 10.45 4.21
C GLN A 501 32.00 10.94 5.14
N ALA A 502 31.34 10.06 5.90
CA ALA A 502 30.35 10.36 6.95
C ALA A 502 30.99 10.96 8.21
N ASN A 503 32.24 10.59 8.52
CA ASN A 503 33.09 11.28 9.49
C ASN A 503 33.47 12.70 9.03
N ALA A 504 33.33 13.01 7.73
CA ALA A 504 33.34 14.38 7.25
C ALA A 504 31.97 15.08 7.44
N PHE A 505 30.92 14.40 7.90
CA PHE A 505 29.67 15.04 8.33
C PHE A 505 29.63 15.19 9.86
N ALA A 506 30.03 14.15 10.61
CA ALA A 506 29.93 14.06 12.07
C ALA A 506 30.84 15.02 12.88
N GLY A 507 31.53 15.97 12.24
CA GLY A 507 32.36 16.97 12.92
C GLY A 507 32.45 18.31 12.21
N LEU A 508 31.62 18.56 11.18
CA LEU A 508 31.77 19.73 10.32
C LEU A 508 30.56 20.66 10.47
N ALA A 509 30.76 21.76 11.19
CA ALA A 509 29.79 22.83 11.33
C ALA A 509 29.31 23.30 9.95
N MET A 510 28.00 23.30 9.73
CA MET A 510 27.41 23.96 8.56
C MET A 510 27.40 25.47 8.78
N SER A 511 27.85 26.23 7.78
CA SER A 511 27.67 27.69 7.79
C SER A 511 26.19 28.03 7.53
N ARG A 512 25.80 29.29 7.78
CA ARG A 512 24.45 29.79 7.46
C ARG A 512 24.12 29.76 5.96
N LEU A 513 25.12 29.55 5.10
CA LEU A 513 24.97 29.51 3.65
C LEU A 513 24.86 28.08 3.09
N SER A 514 25.12 27.06 3.92
CA SER A 514 24.90 25.67 3.53
C SER A 514 23.42 25.41 3.25
N ARG A 515 23.13 24.62 2.22
CA ARG A 515 21.78 24.24 1.78
C ARG A 515 21.67 22.73 1.68
N VAL A 516 20.51 22.20 2.04
CA VAL A 516 20.15 20.80 1.76
C VAL A 516 18.88 20.80 0.94
N LEU A 517 18.93 20.10 -0.18
CA LEU A 517 17.87 20.03 -1.18
C LEU A 517 17.56 18.56 -1.43
N VAL A 518 16.32 18.26 -1.80
CA VAL A 518 15.90 16.88 -2.05
C VAL A 518 15.14 16.83 -3.36
N TYR A 519 15.48 15.84 -4.19
CA TYR A 519 14.96 15.68 -5.53
C TYR A 519 14.61 14.21 -5.77
N GLY A 520 13.36 13.82 -5.46
CA GLY A 520 12.92 12.42 -5.55
C GLY A 520 13.74 11.51 -4.65
N ASP A 521 14.45 10.54 -5.21
CA ASP A 521 15.33 9.62 -4.47
C ASP A 521 16.72 10.20 -4.15
N ARG A 522 16.97 11.48 -4.43
CA ARG A 522 18.29 12.12 -4.26
C ARG A 522 18.31 13.18 -3.17
N LEU A 523 19.36 13.13 -2.35
CA LEU A 523 19.69 14.11 -1.31
C LEU A 523 20.90 14.93 -1.77
N VAL A 524 20.75 16.24 -1.82
CA VAL A 524 21.80 17.18 -2.23
C VAL A 524 22.22 18.01 -1.03
N ILE A 525 23.52 18.01 -0.74
CA ILE A 525 24.11 18.79 0.34
C ILE A 525 25.11 19.78 -0.25
N MET A 526 24.75 21.06 -0.23
CA MET A 526 25.64 22.17 -0.60
C MET A 526 26.23 22.72 0.70
N ARG A 527 27.48 22.40 0.97
CA ARG A 527 28.22 22.85 2.15
C ARG A 527 29.08 24.04 1.81
N ASP A 528 28.87 25.14 2.51
CA ASP A 528 29.83 26.22 2.54
C ASP A 528 30.91 25.94 3.61
N SER A 529 32.18 26.16 3.24
CA SER A 529 33.34 25.95 4.11
C SER A 529 34.29 27.12 3.97
N VAL A 530 34.62 27.76 5.10
CA VAL A 530 35.63 28.82 5.11
C VAL A 530 36.96 28.19 5.51
N THR A 531 37.91 28.13 4.58
CA THR A 531 39.30 27.74 4.86
C THR A 531 40.20 28.88 4.43
N ASP A 532 41.03 29.39 5.35
CA ASP A 532 41.97 30.50 5.09
C ASP A 532 41.29 31.79 4.57
N ASN A 533 40.12 32.16 5.11
CA ASN A 533 39.28 33.29 4.64
C ASN A 533 38.77 33.18 3.19
N VAL A 534 38.86 31.99 2.58
CA VAL A 534 38.24 31.70 1.28
C VAL A 534 37.02 30.83 1.54
N GLU A 535 35.82 31.34 1.27
CA GLU A 535 34.63 30.48 1.28
C GLU A 535 34.69 29.53 0.08
N ARG A 536 34.38 28.27 0.33
CA ARG A 536 34.42 27.17 -0.63
C ARG A 536 33.11 26.43 -0.53
N LEU A 537 32.37 26.40 -1.63
CA LEU A 537 31.16 25.62 -1.73
C LEU A 537 31.49 24.21 -2.21
N ASN A 538 31.25 23.21 -1.35
CA ASN A 538 31.32 21.81 -1.68
C ASN A 538 29.89 21.30 -1.89
N THR A 539 29.62 20.58 -2.97
CA THR A 539 28.28 19.99 -3.18
C THR A 539 28.38 18.48 -3.28
N TYR A 540 27.45 17.77 -2.65
CA TYR A 540 27.35 16.32 -2.63
C TYR A 540 25.94 15.92 -3.04
N VAL A 541 25.81 14.91 -3.90
CA VAL A 541 24.53 14.35 -4.34
C VAL A 541 24.56 12.87 -3.97
N TYR A 542 23.66 12.47 -3.09
CA TYR A 542 23.43 11.10 -2.68
C TYR A 542 22.15 10.58 -3.30
N ARG A 543 22.08 9.29 -3.60
CA ARG A 543 20.86 8.59 -4.01
C ARG A 543 20.50 7.51 -3.01
N LEU A 544 19.23 7.47 -2.62
CA LEU A 544 18.64 6.39 -1.84
C LEU A 544 18.30 5.23 -2.77
N GLN A 545 18.98 4.11 -2.62
CA GLN A 545 18.69 2.87 -3.35
C GLN A 545 18.76 1.70 -2.38
N ASN A 546 17.78 0.80 -2.42
CA ASN A 546 17.73 -0.37 -1.53
C ASN A 546 17.90 -0.04 -0.03
N GLY A 547 17.34 1.10 0.41
CA GLY A 547 17.44 1.55 1.81
C GLY A 547 18.81 2.09 2.23
N GLN A 548 19.73 2.35 1.29
CA GLN A 548 21.05 2.94 1.57
C GLN A 548 21.32 4.15 0.69
N PHE A 549 22.08 5.12 1.22
CA PHE A 549 22.55 6.27 0.45
C PHE A 549 23.90 6.01 -0.21
N TYR A 550 23.98 6.26 -1.51
CA TYR A 550 25.20 6.18 -2.30
C TYR A 550 25.57 7.56 -2.85
N LEU A 551 26.82 7.96 -2.72
CA LEU A 551 27.31 9.21 -3.32
C LEU A 551 27.34 9.07 -4.84
N GLU A 552 26.43 9.75 -5.55
CA GLU A 552 26.40 9.78 -7.01
C GLU A 552 27.35 10.83 -7.58
N TRP A 553 27.51 11.96 -6.90
CA TRP A 553 28.33 13.07 -7.36
C TRP A 553 28.83 13.93 -6.22
N SER A 554 30.04 14.45 -6.36
CA SER A 554 30.54 15.49 -5.47
C SER A 554 31.41 16.48 -6.22
N ARG A 555 31.44 17.72 -5.74
CA ARG A 555 32.36 18.77 -6.16
C ARG A 555 32.94 19.43 -4.94
N CYS A 556 34.26 19.38 -4.79
CA CYS A 556 34.97 19.97 -3.66
C CYS A 556 35.84 21.15 -4.12
N GLY A 557 35.95 22.18 -3.30
CA GLY A 557 36.99 23.21 -3.41
C GLY A 557 36.78 24.29 -4.47
N ALA A 558 35.53 24.60 -4.86
CA ALA A 558 35.27 25.77 -5.68
C ALA A 558 35.57 27.05 -4.87
N THR A 559 36.66 27.76 -5.19
CA THR A 559 37.11 28.95 -4.45
C THR A 559 36.28 30.19 -4.80
N ASN A 560 35.98 31.00 -3.77
CA ASN A 560 35.01 32.09 -3.82
C ASN A 560 35.31 33.27 -4.73
N GLY A 561 34.20 33.84 -5.21
CA GLY A 561 34.06 35.06 -5.99
C GLY A 561 32.84 34.98 -6.92
N LEU A 562 32.50 33.77 -7.37
CA LEU A 562 31.63 33.52 -8.54
C LEU A 562 30.43 32.59 -8.27
N TYR A 563 30.15 32.24 -7.01
CA TYR A 563 29.20 31.15 -6.71
C TYR A 563 28.20 31.44 -5.58
N LEU A 564 28.21 32.64 -5.01
CA LEU A 564 27.03 33.16 -4.30
C LEU A 564 25.90 33.19 -5.34
N HIS A 565 24.80 32.47 -5.07
CA HIS A 565 23.69 32.17 -6.00
C HIS A 565 23.91 31.02 -7.00
N SER A 566 24.83 30.08 -6.72
CA SER A 566 24.77 28.81 -7.44
C SER A 566 23.53 28.00 -7.02
N ASP A 567 22.74 27.59 -8.00
CA ASP A 567 21.58 26.73 -7.79
C ASP A 567 21.84 25.39 -8.48
N LEU A 568 21.67 24.30 -7.73
CA LEU A 568 21.68 22.94 -8.23
C LEU A 568 20.27 22.37 -8.14
N GLN A 569 19.70 21.98 -9.29
CA GLN A 569 18.39 21.34 -9.38
C GLN A 569 18.53 19.97 -10.03
N ILE A 570 17.82 18.98 -9.51
CA ILE A 570 17.77 17.64 -10.12
C ILE A 570 16.30 17.31 -10.38
N SER A 571 15.99 16.85 -11.59
CA SER A 571 14.64 16.42 -11.95
C SER A 571 14.72 15.20 -12.85
N GLY A 572 14.29 14.05 -12.35
CA GLY A 572 14.45 12.76 -13.03
C GLY A 572 15.93 12.45 -13.30
N ASN A 573 16.29 12.30 -14.58
CA ASN A 573 17.66 12.04 -15.03
C ASN A 573 18.42 13.31 -15.45
N LEU A 574 17.91 14.50 -15.14
CA LEU A 574 18.56 15.76 -15.48
C LEU A 574 19.09 16.46 -14.23
N MET A 575 20.25 17.10 -14.38
CA MET A 575 20.83 17.97 -13.35
C MET A 575 21.12 19.34 -13.98
N LEU A 576 20.54 20.39 -13.43
CA LEU A 576 20.80 21.77 -13.77
C LEU A 576 21.75 22.33 -12.73
N HIS A 577 22.88 22.84 -13.19
CA HIS A 577 23.84 23.55 -12.36
C HIS A 577 23.96 24.98 -12.90
N SER A 578 23.68 25.95 -12.05
CA SER A 578 23.85 27.37 -12.37
C SER A 578 24.81 28.05 -11.41
N TRP A 579 25.54 29.05 -11.88
CA TRP A 579 26.47 29.86 -11.09
C TRP A 579 26.66 31.25 -11.70
N ASN A 580 27.29 32.17 -10.96
CA ASN A 580 27.46 33.56 -11.39
C ASN A 580 28.93 33.89 -11.65
N GLU A 581 29.35 33.83 -12.91
CA GLU A 581 30.71 34.16 -13.30
C GLU A 581 30.80 35.61 -13.82
N GLU A 582 31.52 36.49 -13.11
CA GLU A 582 31.76 37.90 -13.47
C GLU A 582 30.47 38.71 -13.70
N GLY A 583 29.43 38.43 -12.91
CA GLY A 583 28.11 39.07 -13.04
C GLY A 583 27.23 38.48 -14.15
N LYS A 584 27.66 37.38 -14.79
CA LYS A 584 26.85 36.60 -15.73
C LYS A 584 26.41 35.29 -15.08
N LYS A 585 25.13 34.96 -15.15
CA LYS A 585 24.64 33.65 -14.68
C LYS A 585 24.88 32.59 -15.76
N SER A 586 25.83 31.69 -15.55
CA SER A 586 26.02 30.51 -16.38
C SER A 586 25.14 29.36 -15.92
N VAL A 587 24.63 28.57 -16.86
CA VAL A 587 23.73 27.45 -16.61
C VAL A 587 24.16 26.29 -17.51
N ARG A 588 24.31 25.11 -16.91
CA ARG A 588 24.54 23.86 -17.63
C ARG A 588 23.51 22.83 -17.22
N VAL A 589 23.05 22.05 -18.19
CA VAL A 589 22.19 20.89 -17.95
C VAL A 589 22.96 19.63 -18.33
N PHE A 590 23.00 18.69 -17.40
CA PHE A 590 23.64 17.39 -17.54
C PHE A 590 22.58 16.29 -17.55
N LEU A 591 22.88 15.21 -18.28
CA LEU A 591 22.07 14.00 -18.31
C LEU A 591 22.77 12.92 -17.48
N TYR A 592 22.01 12.27 -16.60
CA TYR A 592 22.48 11.13 -15.81
C TYR A 592 22.83 9.96 -16.73
N ASN A 593 24.07 9.48 -16.65
CA ASN A 593 24.53 8.31 -17.37
C ASN A 593 25.12 7.26 -16.40
N PRO A 594 24.35 6.23 -16.03
CA PRO A 594 24.80 5.23 -15.06
C PRO A 594 25.96 4.36 -15.57
N SER A 595 26.27 4.39 -16.87
CA SER A 595 27.40 3.63 -17.44
C SER A 595 28.76 4.28 -17.21
N LEU A 596 28.79 5.54 -16.77
CA LEU A 596 30.02 6.27 -16.47
C LEU A 596 30.41 6.11 -15.00
N SER A 597 31.72 6.13 -14.72
CA SER A 597 32.25 6.15 -13.35
C SER A 597 31.89 7.42 -12.58
N SER A 598 31.56 8.50 -13.29
CA SER A 598 30.94 9.72 -12.75
C SER A 598 29.62 9.93 -13.51
N PRO A 599 28.48 9.47 -12.96
CA PRO A 599 27.20 9.47 -13.67
C PRO A 599 26.70 10.86 -14.05
N TRP A 600 27.20 11.89 -13.36
CA TRP A 600 26.91 13.30 -13.55
C TRP A 600 28.14 14.07 -14.03
N SER A 601 28.96 13.48 -14.90
CA SER A 601 30.22 14.09 -15.28
C SER A 601 30.04 15.52 -15.83
N THR A 602 30.75 16.46 -15.19
CA THR A 602 30.55 17.90 -15.38
C THR A 602 31.52 18.51 -16.38
N SER A 603 32.16 17.71 -17.24
CA SER A 603 32.96 18.27 -18.32
C SER A 603 32.07 19.10 -19.24
N VAL A 604 32.60 20.20 -19.76
CA VAL A 604 31.86 21.10 -20.66
C VAL A 604 31.30 20.31 -21.85
N ASP A 605 32.07 19.34 -22.34
CA ASP A 605 31.73 18.49 -23.49
C ASP A 605 30.59 17.50 -23.24
N GLN A 606 30.12 17.37 -22.00
CA GLN A 606 29.08 16.42 -21.61
C GLN A 606 27.79 17.10 -21.11
N ALA A 607 27.77 18.44 -21.05
CA ALA A 607 26.52 19.16 -20.88
C ALA A 607 25.64 18.95 -22.12
N ILE A 608 24.40 18.51 -21.93
CA ILE A 608 23.43 18.43 -23.05
C ILE A 608 22.97 19.82 -23.50
N TRP A 609 23.24 20.84 -22.68
CA TRP A 609 23.06 22.25 -23.00
C TRP A 609 23.88 23.13 -22.05
N SER A 610 24.40 24.24 -22.57
CA SER A 610 25.08 25.28 -21.79
C SER A 610 24.64 26.66 -22.28
N SER A 611 24.58 27.63 -21.36
CA SER A 611 24.28 29.02 -21.63
C SER A 611 25.50 29.94 -21.50
N ASP A 612 26.71 29.38 -21.50
CA ASP A 612 27.95 30.12 -21.22
C ASP A 612 28.15 31.35 -22.14
N ASP A 613 27.47 31.41 -23.29
CA ASP A 613 27.51 32.51 -24.27
C ASP A 613 26.27 33.42 -24.29
N GLU A 614 25.25 33.18 -23.45
CA GLU A 614 24.01 33.97 -23.41
C GLU A 614 24.01 34.91 -22.18
N LEU A 615 23.37 36.09 -22.28
CA LEU A 615 23.05 36.91 -21.09
C LEU A 615 21.84 36.26 -20.42
N VAL A 616 22.11 35.35 -19.48
CA VAL A 616 21.09 34.40 -19.01
C VAL A 616 20.40 34.88 -17.74
N SER A 617 19.08 34.75 -17.82
CA SER A 617 18.03 34.68 -16.82
C SER A 617 18.34 34.91 -15.34
N GLU A 618 17.48 35.67 -14.69
CA GLU A 618 17.43 35.84 -13.23
C GLU A 618 17.10 34.52 -12.50
N GLN A 619 16.30 33.66 -13.13
CA GLN A 619 15.87 32.36 -12.59
C GLN A 619 15.89 31.28 -13.67
N CYS A 620 16.34 30.08 -13.29
CA CYS A 620 16.34 28.90 -14.15
C CYS A 620 15.63 27.77 -13.41
N VAL A 621 14.77 27.03 -14.09
CA VAL A 621 14.02 25.92 -13.48
C VAL A 621 14.12 24.69 -14.36
N LEU A 622 14.54 23.58 -13.76
CA LEU A 622 14.57 22.27 -14.40
C LEU A 622 13.30 21.49 -14.06
N THR A 623 12.70 20.85 -15.07
CA THR A 623 11.55 19.96 -14.94
C THR A 623 11.89 18.61 -15.57
N GLU A 624 11.08 17.58 -15.31
CA GLU A 624 11.20 16.29 -16.01
C GLU A 624 11.03 16.42 -17.53
N ASN A 625 10.39 17.50 -17.98
CA ASN A 625 9.99 17.73 -19.37
C ASN A 625 10.85 18.78 -20.10
N GLY A 626 11.78 19.45 -19.42
CA GLY A 626 12.55 20.54 -20.03
C GLY A 626 13.14 21.55 -19.06
N LEU A 627 13.73 22.60 -19.65
CA LEU A 627 14.41 23.70 -18.96
C LEU A 627 13.64 25.00 -19.18
N LEU A 628 13.42 25.78 -18.12
CA LEU A 628 12.83 27.12 -18.18
C LEU A 628 13.84 28.19 -17.77
N LEU A 629 13.80 29.32 -18.45
CA LEU A 629 14.72 30.45 -18.33
C LEU A 629 13.91 31.74 -18.20
N LYS A 630 14.02 32.43 -17.07
CA LYS A 630 13.37 33.73 -16.82
C LYS A 630 14.28 34.90 -17.21
N ASN A 631 14.06 35.49 -18.38
CA ASN A 631 14.82 36.65 -18.85
C ASN A 631 14.00 37.92 -18.62
N GLY A 632 14.30 38.64 -17.52
CA GLY A 632 13.50 39.78 -17.08
C GLY A 632 12.06 39.37 -16.79
N LEU A 633 11.09 39.97 -17.49
CA LEU A 633 9.66 39.66 -17.35
C LEU A 633 9.16 38.56 -18.30
N SER A 634 10.04 37.94 -19.08
CA SER A 634 9.69 36.87 -20.01
C SER A 634 10.20 35.52 -19.50
N VAL A 635 9.43 34.46 -19.76
CA VAL A 635 9.88 33.09 -19.53
C VAL A 635 10.01 32.40 -20.86
N SER A 636 11.18 31.85 -21.10
CA SER A 636 11.45 30.98 -22.23
C SER A 636 11.70 29.57 -21.75
N TYR A 637 11.51 28.57 -22.61
CA TYR A 637 11.74 27.18 -22.26
C TYR A 637 12.27 26.38 -23.44
N ARG A 638 12.98 25.30 -23.10
CA ARG A 638 13.45 24.25 -24.01
C ARG A 638 12.86 22.94 -23.56
N VAL A 639 12.30 22.19 -24.50
CA VAL A 639 11.66 20.91 -24.23
C VAL A 639 12.67 19.79 -24.31
N LEU A 640 12.59 18.82 -23.41
CA LEU A 640 13.38 17.60 -23.51
C LEU A 640 12.77 16.69 -24.58
N LYS A 641 13.54 16.36 -25.62
CA LYS A 641 13.14 15.44 -26.68
C LYS A 641 14.00 14.19 -26.64
N ASN A 642 13.40 13.04 -26.92
CA ASN A 642 14.16 11.81 -27.15
C ASN A 642 14.66 11.80 -28.60
N SER A 643 15.98 11.96 -28.79
CA SER A 643 16.63 11.84 -30.09
C SER A 643 17.56 10.63 -30.06
N GLY A 644 17.19 9.56 -30.78
CA GLY A 644 17.98 8.32 -30.80
C GLY A 644 18.08 7.60 -29.45
N GLY A 645 17.05 7.72 -28.59
CA GLY A 645 17.02 7.12 -27.25
C GLY A 645 17.78 7.90 -26.17
N VAL A 646 18.42 9.02 -26.55
CA VAL A 646 19.08 9.93 -25.61
C VAL A 646 18.22 11.20 -25.45
N PRO A 647 17.88 11.60 -24.23
CA PRO A 647 17.22 12.88 -23.98
C PRO A 647 18.14 14.05 -24.34
N VAL A 648 17.68 14.95 -25.19
CA VAL A 648 18.38 16.17 -25.60
C VAL A 648 17.42 17.35 -25.47
N LEU A 649 17.90 18.49 -24.97
CA LEU A 649 17.10 19.72 -24.93
C LEU A 649 16.96 20.27 -26.35
N ASP A 650 15.74 20.64 -26.73
CA ASP A 650 15.46 21.24 -28.04
C ASP A 650 16.32 22.49 -28.25
N ALA A 651 16.96 22.55 -29.42
CA ALA A 651 17.73 23.71 -29.86
C ALA A 651 16.86 24.97 -30.05
N THR A 652 15.55 24.80 -30.20
CA THR A 652 14.58 25.88 -30.32
C THR A 652 14.18 26.40 -28.94
N LEU A 653 14.48 27.67 -28.69
CA LEU A 653 13.98 28.38 -27.49
C LEU A 653 12.55 28.85 -27.74
N GLN A 654 11.60 28.37 -26.95
CA GLN A 654 10.20 28.78 -27.01
C GLN A 654 9.93 29.84 -25.94
N THR A 655 8.95 30.73 -26.16
CA THR A 655 8.53 31.72 -25.15
C THR A 655 7.18 31.29 -24.59
N LEU A 656 7.07 31.28 -23.27
CA LEU A 656 5.83 30.99 -22.56
C LEU A 656 4.84 32.13 -22.81
N ALA A 657 3.75 31.84 -23.49
CA ALA A 657 2.72 32.84 -23.78
C ALA A 657 1.94 33.19 -22.50
N LEU A 658 1.93 34.48 -22.14
CA LEU A 658 1.02 35.00 -21.11
C LEU A 658 -0.34 35.32 -21.74
N PRO A 659 -1.45 35.17 -20.99
CA PRO A 659 -2.76 35.65 -21.43
C PRO A 659 -2.74 37.15 -21.74
N THR A 660 -3.60 37.58 -22.66
CA THR A 660 -3.80 39.01 -22.95
C THR A 660 -4.16 39.77 -21.67
N GLY A 661 -3.51 40.92 -21.44
CA GLY A 661 -3.75 41.76 -20.26
C GLY A 661 -2.83 41.51 -19.06
N PHE A 662 -1.74 40.75 -19.24
CA PHE A 662 -0.71 40.51 -18.25
C PHE A 662 0.66 40.97 -18.78
N SER A 663 1.45 41.68 -17.96
CA SER A 663 2.64 42.41 -18.44
C SER A 663 3.99 41.80 -18.05
N GLY A 664 4.02 40.62 -17.42
CA GLY A 664 5.31 40.02 -17.08
C GLY A 664 5.26 38.89 -16.07
N VAL A 665 6.29 38.05 -16.08
CA VAL A 665 6.54 37.01 -15.09
C VAL A 665 7.48 37.53 -14.02
N TYR A 666 7.01 37.48 -12.79
CA TYR A 666 7.75 37.91 -11.60
C TYR A 666 8.38 36.74 -10.85
N ASP A 667 7.78 35.54 -10.94
CA ASP A 667 8.30 34.34 -10.29
C ASP A 667 7.83 33.07 -11.03
N ILE A 668 8.63 31.99 -10.95
CA ILE A 668 8.30 30.67 -11.51
C ILE A 668 8.38 29.65 -10.39
N GLN A 669 7.37 28.79 -10.28
CA GLN A 669 7.35 27.68 -9.35
C GLN A 669 7.02 26.35 -10.05
N PHE A 670 7.65 25.29 -9.56
CA PHE A 670 7.41 23.93 -10.07
C PHE A 670 6.18 23.29 -9.43
N ILE A 671 5.43 22.55 -10.24
CA ILE A 671 4.39 21.61 -9.79
C ILE A 671 4.62 20.28 -10.52
N THR A 672 4.28 19.16 -9.91
CA THR A 672 4.40 17.84 -10.58
C THR A 672 3.66 17.87 -11.92
N GLY A 673 4.36 17.64 -13.03
CA GLY A 673 3.80 17.66 -14.39
C GLY A 673 3.52 19.06 -14.99
N GLY A 674 3.96 20.16 -14.36
CA GLY A 674 3.70 21.51 -14.85
C GLY A 674 4.53 22.63 -14.22
N ILE A 675 4.10 23.87 -14.43
CA ILE A 675 4.67 25.08 -13.80
C ILE A 675 3.55 26.04 -13.40
N ALA A 676 3.79 26.81 -12.34
CA ALA A 676 2.99 27.96 -11.97
C ALA A 676 3.81 29.24 -12.15
N VAL A 677 3.20 30.26 -12.75
CA VAL A 677 3.83 31.53 -13.09
C VAL A 677 3.13 32.66 -12.38
N LYS A 678 3.87 33.43 -11.56
CA LYS A 678 3.39 34.63 -10.90
C LYS A 678 3.48 35.81 -11.86
N THR A 679 2.36 36.45 -12.16
CA THR A 679 2.27 37.61 -13.06
C THR A 679 1.47 38.75 -12.44
N ILE A 680 1.44 39.93 -13.08
CA ILE A 680 0.58 41.06 -12.70
C ILE A 680 -0.35 41.38 -13.87
N CYS A 681 -1.64 41.55 -13.56
CA CYS A 681 -2.61 42.01 -14.55
C CYS A 681 -2.38 43.51 -14.85
N SER A 682 -2.10 43.81 -16.12
CA SER A 682 -1.85 45.16 -16.64
C SER A 682 -3.06 45.77 -17.34
N ASP A 683 -4.10 44.97 -17.62
CA ASP A 683 -5.32 45.44 -18.27
C ASP A 683 -6.00 46.53 -17.42
N ALA A 684 -6.10 47.73 -18.00
CA ALA A 684 -6.68 48.89 -17.34
C ALA A 684 -8.19 48.75 -17.04
N THR A 685 -8.87 47.85 -17.76
CA THR A 685 -10.32 47.59 -17.62
C THR A 685 -10.62 46.42 -16.70
N SER A 686 -9.62 45.63 -16.34
CA SER A 686 -9.76 44.49 -15.46
C SER A 686 -9.88 44.90 -13.99
N SER A 687 -10.77 44.24 -13.25
CA SER A 687 -10.88 44.35 -11.79
C SER A 687 -9.65 43.80 -11.05
N TYR A 688 -8.73 43.19 -11.79
CA TYR A 688 -7.47 42.63 -11.32
C TYR A 688 -6.26 43.52 -11.58
N ARG A 689 -6.43 44.71 -12.17
CA ARG A 689 -5.33 45.63 -12.48
C ARG A 689 -4.40 45.84 -11.27
N GLY A 690 -3.10 45.59 -11.48
CA GLY A 690 -2.06 45.77 -10.45
C GLY A 690 -2.01 44.67 -9.39
N LYS A 691 -2.86 43.63 -9.47
CA LYS A 691 -2.83 42.48 -8.57
C LYS A 691 -1.97 41.36 -9.13
N TYR A 692 -1.34 40.60 -8.24
CA TYR A 692 -0.63 39.37 -8.59
C TYR A 692 -1.62 38.25 -8.92
N THR A 693 -1.31 37.48 -9.95
CA THR A 693 -2.12 36.35 -10.46
C THR A 693 -1.20 35.17 -10.74
N TYR A 694 -1.69 33.95 -10.55
CA TYR A 694 -0.96 32.73 -10.88
C TYR A 694 -1.59 32.03 -12.08
N ILE A 695 -0.75 31.72 -13.07
CA ILE A 695 -1.13 30.97 -14.26
C ILE A 695 -0.43 29.62 -14.25
N PHE A 696 -1.20 28.56 -14.41
CA PHE A 696 -0.74 27.18 -14.37
C PHE A 696 -0.62 26.66 -15.79
N TYR A 697 0.55 26.14 -16.12
CA TYR A 697 0.83 25.49 -17.39
C TYR A 697 1.14 24.02 -17.15
N GLN A 698 0.63 23.17 -18.05
CA GLN A 698 0.93 21.75 -18.07
C GLN A 698 1.67 21.43 -19.36
N PHE A 699 2.65 20.55 -19.25
CA PHE A 699 3.37 20.08 -20.41
C PHE A 699 2.52 19.06 -21.21
N THR A 700 2.36 19.27 -22.51
CA THR A 700 1.53 18.42 -23.38
C THR A 700 2.32 17.32 -24.10
N GLY A 701 3.63 17.23 -23.87
CA GLY A 701 4.55 16.39 -24.64
C GLY A 701 5.40 17.19 -25.62
N THR A 702 4.93 18.36 -26.06
CA THR A 702 5.65 19.21 -27.03
C THR A 702 5.82 20.66 -26.60
N GLU A 703 4.95 21.16 -25.71
CA GLU A 703 4.93 22.55 -25.25
C GLU A 703 4.27 22.68 -23.87
N TYR A 704 4.44 23.83 -23.23
CA TYR A 704 3.72 24.19 -22.01
C TYR A 704 2.45 24.96 -22.38
N VAL A 705 1.30 24.35 -22.11
CA VAL A 705 -0.02 24.94 -22.41
C VAL A 705 -0.70 25.37 -21.12
N GLN A 706 -1.29 26.57 -21.14
CA GLN A 706 -2.08 27.07 -20.02
C GLN A 706 -3.27 26.14 -19.75
N LYS A 707 -3.42 25.70 -18.50
CA LYS A 707 -4.55 24.87 -18.06
C LYS A 707 -5.53 25.61 -17.17
N LYS A 708 -5.00 26.44 -16.27
CA LYS A 708 -5.82 27.15 -15.29
C LYS A 708 -5.21 28.50 -15.01
N MET A 709 -6.06 29.49 -14.85
CA MET A 709 -5.68 30.82 -14.37
C MET A 709 -6.48 31.07 -13.09
N LEU A 710 -5.79 31.33 -11.98
CA LEU A 710 -6.45 31.70 -10.74
C LEU A 710 -6.52 33.22 -10.68
N THR A 711 -7.62 33.78 -11.22
CA THR A 711 -7.83 35.22 -11.31
C THR A 711 -8.39 35.83 -10.04
N ASP A 712 -9.17 35.09 -9.26
CA ASP A 712 -9.85 35.64 -8.08
C ASP A 712 -9.29 35.07 -6.77
N TYR A 713 -9.42 35.90 -5.74
CA TYR A 713 -8.99 35.61 -4.39
C TYR A 713 -9.99 34.67 -3.68
N SER A 714 -11.26 34.63 -4.10
CA SER A 714 -12.31 33.72 -3.58
C SER A 714 -12.08 32.24 -3.89
N SER A 715 -11.49 31.90 -5.05
CA SER A 715 -11.11 30.55 -5.44
C SER A 715 -9.80 30.07 -4.80
N ILE A 716 -9.05 31.00 -4.19
CA ILE A 716 -7.93 30.69 -3.27
C ILE A 716 -8.45 30.59 -1.82
N LEU A 717 -9.45 31.40 -1.43
CA LEU A 717 -9.99 31.50 -0.07
C LEU A 717 -10.99 30.41 0.35
N SER A 718 -11.56 29.62 -0.56
CA SER A 718 -12.29 28.40 -0.17
C SER A 718 -11.42 27.35 0.55
N ALA A 719 -10.13 27.67 0.78
CA ALA A 719 -9.17 26.95 1.62
C ALA A 719 -8.64 27.74 2.85
N GLY A 720 -9.13 28.95 3.17
CA GLY A 720 -8.77 29.70 4.40
C GLY A 720 -8.32 31.17 4.17
N ALA A 721 -8.71 32.08 5.08
CA ALA A 721 -8.60 33.56 5.00
C ALA A 721 -7.18 34.17 5.15
N GLY A 722 -6.68 34.96 4.17
CA GLY A 722 -5.44 35.78 4.31
C GLY A 722 -4.94 36.45 3.00
N PHE A 723 -4.59 37.76 3.03
CA PHE A 723 -4.38 38.67 1.87
C PHE A 723 -2.98 38.60 1.25
N ILE A 724 -2.73 37.88 0.14
CA ILE A 724 -1.37 37.70 -0.40
C ILE A 724 -0.67 39.03 -0.80
N ASN A 725 0.23 39.54 0.05
CA ASN A 725 1.13 40.65 -0.24
C ASN A 725 2.22 40.26 -1.27
N ALA A 726 2.97 41.24 -1.78
CA ALA A 726 4.00 41.07 -2.83
C ALA A 726 5.06 39.98 -2.52
N LEU A 727 5.28 39.68 -1.24
CA LEU A 727 6.28 38.73 -0.73
C LEU A 727 5.76 37.30 -0.54
N GLY A 728 4.49 37.02 -0.83
CA GLY A 728 3.93 35.67 -0.71
C GLY A 728 4.60 34.66 -1.66
N ARG A 729 4.90 33.47 -1.13
CA ARG A 729 5.39 32.28 -1.84
C ARG A 729 4.26 31.25 -1.92
N ILE A 730 4.12 30.58 -3.05
CA ILE A 730 3.27 29.39 -3.13
C ILE A 730 4.15 28.14 -2.95
N PHE A 731 3.57 27.10 -2.38
CA PHE A 731 4.09 25.74 -2.31
C PHE A 731 3.07 24.86 -3.02
N CYS A 732 3.52 23.97 -3.89
CA CYS A 732 2.62 23.10 -4.63
C CYS A 732 3.01 21.64 -4.36
N GLY A 733 2.04 20.83 -3.95
CA GLY A 733 2.11 19.38 -3.96
C GLY A 733 1.43 18.79 -5.18
N GLN A 734 1.45 17.46 -5.30
CA GLN A 734 0.89 16.74 -6.45
C GLN A 734 -0.61 17.03 -6.65
N ASN A 735 -1.37 17.25 -5.58
CA ASN A 735 -2.82 17.49 -5.61
C ASN A 735 -3.28 18.71 -4.79
N TRP A 736 -2.35 19.56 -4.33
CA TRP A 736 -2.68 20.71 -3.47
C TRP A 736 -1.72 21.87 -3.71
N PHE A 737 -2.14 23.07 -3.33
CA PHE A 737 -1.26 24.24 -3.24
C PHE A 737 -1.47 24.90 -1.88
N ALA A 738 -0.39 25.40 -1.28
CA ALA A 738 -0.41 26.22 -0.09
C ALA A 738 0.21 27.57 -0.45
N VAL A 739 -0.33 28.65 0.07
CA VAL A 739 0.28 29.98 -0.07
C VAL A 739 0.83 30.36 1.29
N TYR A 740 2.14 30.59 1.37
CA TYR A 740 2.76 31.23 2.50
C TYR A 740 2.89 32.72 2.24
N GLU A 741 2.37 33.50 3.16
CA GLU A 741 2.53 34.93 3.13
C GLU A 741 3.43 35.37 4.27
N ASP A 742 4.47 36.12 3.95
CA ASP A 742 5.26 36.79 4.97
C ASP A 742 4.44 37.98 5.49
N ILE A 743 3.65 37.74 6.54
CA ILE A 743 2.89 38.80 7.21
C ILE A 743 3.91 39.68 7.93
N ALA A 744 4.45 40.66 7.21
CA ALA A 744 5.29 41.68 7.80
C ALA A 744 4.51 42.34 8.94
N TYR A 745 5.00 42.11 10.17
CA TYR A 745 4.66 42.77 11.44
C TYR A 745 3.54 43.83 11.33
N CYS A 746 2.28 43.37 11.32
CA CYS A 746 1.18 44.23 11.72
C CYS A 746 1.25 44.31 13.25
N THR A 747 1.69 45.45 13.78
CA THR A 747 1.83 45.74 15.21
C THR A 747 0.46 45.93 15.89
N GLY A 748 -0.38 44.90 15.86
CA GLY A 748 -1.64 44.87 16.59
C GLY A 748 -2.23 43.46 16.66
N PRO A 749 -2.88 43.08 17.77
CA PRO A 749 -3.48 41.76 17.90
C PRO A 749 -4.68 41.66 16.96
N GLN A 750 -4.67 40.68 16.06
CA GLN A 750 -5.87 40.24 15.34
C GLN A 750 -6.23 38.82 15.76
N LYS A 751 -7.53 38.60 15.94
CA LYS A 751 -8.17 37.36 16.38
C LYS A 751 -8.15 36.28 15.31
#